data_AF-A0A938S8L2-F1
#
_entry.id   AF-A0A938S8L2-F1
#
_cell.length_a   1.000
_cell.length_b   1.000
_cell.length_c   1.000
_cell.angle_alpha   90.00
_cell.angle_beta   90.00
_cell.angle_gamma   90.00
#
_symmetry.space_group_name_H-M   'P 1'
#
loop_
_entity.id
_entity.type
_entity.pdbx_description
1 polymer ?
#
loop_
_entity_poly.entity_id
_entity_poly.type
_entity_poly.pdbx_seq_one_letter_code
_entity_poly.pdbx_strand_id
1 'polypeptide(L)'
;MATLQSFRSTGSMGGKLGHMKLSLAVLVGGVGLYVLANVGWAAPAAFPGPFTLNDGITFYVANPGGGAFQAKVRYLGPQRKQFPQPCLVRVLDTEERVVARHEFEGEVLKEGPVTWDEHTFQVPAGGAGILQIRVNAWADTQVDLSLEPAMSFGVHGHLQWLCGAKDQFADARFYLPPKLEKLTVSADRFPCEASILDEQGKERLKLDKQRTSGDVALPAGGERVWRLQVKGGQCQLDFKGLPIILCPDEATARAIKANVDVLPDGTVCFHKFQARAHQLLQKYRQMPRSAFDVPIVPLKEREAEWMKEPVRNQLLFGLYGVMAVFPGVLHEQNLDPQSPWFGAILTWKDKEGKPRKDNPLTTYDRAGMGSAAQLAKVLGALYWLDAPVNPYHKNPQLLNRVIIASLQNLMYLAEGEHACSSNIYYYGIHGFNFVHEQTGAFPMAIRDCPPDVKEVWTEGLRRYVDRMANSQVGGCTNQWVHLPEGIERFYWGTGEEWYRKAALRHMHWIATHVMWNHGQREAGYMTEASGPDATYNGLMAHYAAHVYHRTKSPEVLDSLRRCFHLFNHTIATEPGGMWLGSSSFCHRTPGDWTSPQYGAGLAMMADDLPEAGIRAGRAWMFEPPARTDEEKQAAQEKLRKMLHYYPEDNLWKETANPGRASGAFDIHFPVYLNYPKEVKTGILPCEEPENFTRNFGEEFYCFKRPDYYAFVYAGVAQADWTKPRRPKDANHQYQLNDGGLCLFWSKDFGASILGKNWSAFAANTIIAWLPDGRTVWPDYWSVKKTFDEKAGTLEVTSALIDLPVAVKRSYRFLDDRIECQVELSATKDVAVKRLVECIPYPPKKESDVKAQPLAPKDGQCDGVFITNESGKGHRVLFEGPQRVDIGLNKSVDHYKGEHTYGRVLVEFPTALKAGQAVTLKYQVLPK
;
A
#
# COMPACT_ATOMS: atom_id res chain seq x y z
N MET A 1 -31.35 -45.21 -20.15
CA MET A 1 -31.89 -46.42 -20.81
C MET A 1 -30.81 -46.90 -21.78
N ALA A 2 -29.97 -47.87 -21.39
CA ALA A 2 -30.17 -49.31 -21.61
C ALA A 2 -30.19 -49.63 -23.13
N THR A 3 -29.39 -50.52 -23.74
CA THR A 3 -28.57 -51.64 -23.26
C THR A 3 -27.70 -52.15 -24.43
N LEU A 4 -26.59 -52.82 -24.12
CA LEU A 4 -25.80 -53.67 -25.02
C LEU A 4 -26.59 -54.85 -25.63
N GLN A 5 -26.18 -55.28 -26.84
CA GLN A 5 -26.16 -56.67 -27.37
C GLN A 5 -25.08 -56.68 -28.49
N SER A 6 -23.95 -57.39 -28.50
CA SER A 6 -23.53 -58.75 -28.15
C SER A 6 -23.71 -59.78 -29.30
N PHE A 7 -22.58 -60.43 -29.66
CA PHE A 7 -22.40 -61.77 -30.26
C PHE A 7 -22.82 -61.98 -31.73
N ARG A 8 -22.20 -62.85 -32.56
CA ARG A 8 -20.94 -63.61 -32.63
C ARG A 8 -20.99 -64.37 -33.98
N SER A 9 -19.84 -64.49 -34.67
CA SER A 9 -19.37 -65.66 -35.48
C SER A 9 -20.27 -66.18 -36.63
N THR A 10 -19.82 -66.70 -37.78
CA THR A 10 -18.74 -67.63 -38.13
C THR A 10 -18.63 -67.64 -39.67
N GLY A 11 -17.50 -68.09 -40.23
CA GLY A 11 -17.43 -68.47 -41.65
C GLY A 11 -16.02 -68.68 -42.17
N SER A 12 -15.48 -69.88 -41.98
CA SER A 12 -14.22 -70.35 -42.57
C SER A 12 -14.46 -71.08 -43.91
N MET A 13 -13.35 -71.23 -44.67
CA MET A 13 -13.05 -72.12 -45.82
C MET A 13 -12.47 -71.27 -46.97
N GLY A 14 -11.30 -71.54 -47.58
CA GLY A 14 -10.36 -72.66 -47.53
C GLY A 14 -9.70 -72.82 -48.91
N GLY A 15 -8.37 -72.96 -48.96
CA GLY A 15 -7.58 -73.45 -50.12
C GLY A 15 -7.16 -72.37 -51.14
N LYS A 16 -5.97 -72.38 -51.76
CA LYS A 16 -4.96 -73.44 -51.99
C LYS A 16 -3.58 -72.83 -52.24
N LEU A 17 -2.57 -73.67 -52.02
CA LEU A 17 -1.13 -73.50 -52.21
C LEU A 17 -0.69 -73.17 -53.65
N GLY A 18 0.43 -72.45 -53.74
CA GLY A 18 1.41 -72.53 -54.82
C GLY A 18 2.84 -72.41 -54.24
N HIS A 19 3.66 -73.44 -54.44
CA HIS A 19 5.07 -73.52 -54.06
C HIS A 19 5.99 -72.96 -55.16
N MET A 20 7.07 -72.23 -54.81
CA MET A 20 8.44 -72.58 -55.25
C MET A 20 9.56 -71.82 -54.49
N LYS A 21 10.71 -72.49 -54.46
CA LYS A 21 11.95 -72.39 -53.65
C LYS A 21 12.73 -71.06 -53.80
N LEU A 22 13.35 -70.46 -52.77
CA LEU A 22 14.49 -70.81 -51.88
C LEU A 22 15.88 -70.50 -52.47
N SER A 23 16.60 -69.54 -51.85
CA SER A 23 18.07 -69.35 -51.74
C SER A 23 18.29 -68.07 -50.90
N LEU A 24 18.43 -68.11 -49.57
CA LEU A 24 19.62 -68.38 -48.74
C LEU A 24 20.88 -67.55 -49.13
N ALA A 25 21.08 -66.43 -48.44
CA ALA A 25 22.39 -65.87 -48.13
C ALA A 25 22.40 -65.35 -46.69
N VAL A 26 23.48 -65.71 -45.99
CA VAL A 26 23.74 -65.66 -44.56
C VAL A 26 24.10 -64.24 -44.11
N LEU A 27 23.58 -63.79 -42.96
CA LEU A 27 24.42 -63.08 -41.99
C LEU A 27 23.95 -63.28 -40.54
N VAL A 28 24.94 -63.44 -39.69
CA VAL A 28 24.93 -63.93 -38.32
C VAL A 28 24.61 -62.80 -37.33
N GLY A 29 23.83 -63.12 -36.29
CA GLY A 29 24.09 -62.70 -34.91
C GLY A 29 23.51 -61.36 -34.45
N GLY A 30 22.76 -61.40 -33.34
CA GLY A 30 22.52 -60.22 -32.51
C GLY A 30 21.16 -60.19 -31.82
N VAL A 31 20.95 -61.06 -30.83
CA VAL A 31 19.93 -60.83 -29.79
C VAL A 31 20.40 -59.59 -28.99
N GLY A 32 19.87 -58.43 -29.34
CA GLY A 32 20.07 -57.20 -28.58
C GLY A 32 19.17 -57.21 -27.34
N LEU A 33 19.75 -57.55 -26.19
CA LEU A 33 19.25 -57.14 -24.89
C LEU A 33 19.00 -55.62 -24.92
N TYR A 34 17.75 -55.19 -24.73
CA TYR A 34 17.47 -53.84 -24.26
C TYR A 34 17.96 -53.76 -22.80
N VAL A 35 19.23 -53.41 -22.64
CA VAL A 35 19.74 -52.89 -21.36
C VAL A 35 19.07 -51.53 -21.18
N LEU A 36 18.02 -51.49 -20.36
CA LEU A 36 17.63 -50.27 -19.66
C LEU A 36 18.88 -49.82 -18.90
N ALA A 37 19.59 -48.84 -19.45
CA ALA A 37 20.59 -48.11 -18.71
C ALA A 37 19.84 -47.35 -17.61
N ASN A 38 19.65 -48.02 -16.46
CA ASN A 38 19.53 -47.34 -15.19
C ASN A 38 20.82 -46.54 -15.02
N VAL A 39 20.82 -45.29 -15.49
CA VAL A 39 21.76 -44.29 -15.03
C VAL A 39 21.50 -44.20 -13.53
N GLY A 40 22.35 -44.88 -12.74
CA GLY A 40 22.30 -44.77 -11.29
C GLY A 40 22.55 -43.31 -10.94
N TRP A 41 21.51 -42.60 -10.50
CA TRP A 41 21.68 -41.30 -9.91
C TRP A 41 22.53 -41.50 -8.65
N ALA A 42 23.61 -40.72 -8.53
CA ALA A 42 24.32 -40.60 -7.27
C ALA A 42 23.32 -40.22 -6.15
N ALA A 43 23.66 -40.52 -4.90
CA ALA A 43 22.83 -40.13 -3.76
C ALA A 43 22.44 -38.64 -3.89
N PRO A 44 21.15 -38.28 -3.71
CA PRO A 44 20.68 -36.93 -3.96
C PRO A 44 21.44 -35.93 -3.10
N ALA A 45 22.19 -35.03 -3.73
CA ALA A 45 22.79 -33.91 -3.05
C ALA A 45 21.70 -32.86 -2.83
N ALA A 46 21.55 -32.36 -1.60
CA ALA A 46 20.65 -31.28 -1.24
C ALA A 46 21.45 -30.17 -0.55
N PHE A 47 21.02 -28.92 -0.69
CA PHE A 47 21.65 -27.83 0.06
C PHE A 47 21.40 -28.01 1.56
N PRO A 48 22.41 -27.77 2.42
CA PRO A 48 22.21 -27.83 3.86
C PRO A 48 21.30 -26.68 4.30
N GLY A 49 20.23 -26.98 5.05
CA GLY A 49 19.45 -25.96 5.75
C GLY A 49 20.13 -25.47 7.04
N PRO A 50 19.49 -24.53 7.77
CA PRO A 50 18.26 -23.84 7.40
C PRO A 50 18.50 -22.70 6.39
N PHE A 51 17.44 -22.32 5.68
CA PHE A 51 17.41 -21.17 4.77
C PHE A 51 16.81 -19.98 5.50
N THR A 52 17.50 -18.85 5.47
CA THR A 52 16.94 -17.58 5.98
C THR A 52 16.11 -16.94 4.88
N LEU A 53 14.92 -16.45 5.22
CA LEU A 53 14.03 -15.80 4.28
C LEU A 53 14.22 -14.29 4.30
N ASN A 54 14.11 -13.69 3.13
CA ASN A 54 13.79 -12.26 3.04
C ASN A 54 12.27 -12.01 3.05
N ASP A 55 11.56 -12.72 2.18
CA ASP A 55 10.10 -12.67 2.05
C ASP A 55 9.50 -14.01 1.63
N GLY A 56 10.32 -14.84 0.99
CA GLY A 56 9.98 -16.21 0.67
C GLY A 56 11.10 -16.92 -0.06
N ILE A 57 10.91 -18.22 -0.22
CA ILE A 57 11.77 -19.11 -0.98
C ILE A 57 10.91 -20.14 -1.71
N THR A 58 11.33 -20.53 -2.91
CA THR A 58 10.77 -21.68 -3.63
C THR A 58 11.81 -22.79 -3.68
N PHE A 59 11.41 -23.98 -3.25
CA PHE A 59 12.14 -25.22 -3.47
C PHE A 59 11.58 -25.93 -4.71
N TYR A 60 12.43 -26.21 -5.70
CA TYR A 60 12.08 -26.94 -6.92
C TYR A 60 12.54 -28.38 -6.79
N VAL A 61 11.63 -29.28 -6.47
CA VAL A 61 11.92 -30.68 -6.17
C VAL A 61 11.93 -31.48 -7.47
N ALA A 62 13.07 -32.09 -7.80
CA ALA A 62 13.18 -32.98 -8.94
C ALA A 62 12.68 -34.38 -8.57
N ASN A 63 11.50 -34.77 -9.08
CA ASN A 63 10.88 -36.08 -8.85
C ASN A 63 10.87 -36.90 -10.16
N PRO A 64 12.01 -37.47 -10.59
CA PRO A 64 12.12 -38.16 -11.88
C PRO A 64 11.31 -39.46 -11.94
N GLY A 65 11.04 -40.09 -10.80
CA GLY A 65 10.23 -41.31 -10.72
C GLY A 65 8.72 -41.06 -10.66
N GLY A 66 8.31 -39.81 -10.42
CA GLY A 66 6.90 -39.44 -10.24
C GLY A 66 6.20 -40.10 -9.05
N GLY A 67 6.99 -40.70 -8.14
CA GLY A 67 6.48 -41.39 -6.96
C GLY A 67 5.95 -40.42 -5.91
N ALA A 68 5.13 -40.93 -5.00
CA ALA A 68 4.72 -40.18 -3.81
C ALA A 68 5.92 -39.96 -2.88
N PHE A 69 5.89 -38.87 -2.12
CA PHE A 69 6.92 -38.56 -1.13
C PHE A 69 6.34 -37.72 0.02
N GLN A 70 7.08 -37.64 1.12
CA GLN A 70 6.80 -36.76 2.23
C GLN A 70 7.71 -35.55 2.18
N ALA A 71 7.16 -34.37 2.41
CA ALA A 71 7.93 -33.15 2.62
C ALA A 71 7.70 -32.66 4.04
N LYS A 72 8.73 -32.74 4.89
CA LYS A 72 8.73 -32.12 6.21
C LYS A 72 9.32 -30.73 6.10
N VAL A 73 8.52 -29.72 6.41
CA VAL A 73 8.95 -28.32 6.49
C VAL A 73 9.00 -27.92 7.95
N ARG A 74 10.14 -27.36 8.37
CA ARG A 74 10.31 -26.78 9.71
C ARG A 74 10.44 -25.27 9.56
N TYR A 75 9.83 -24.53 10.47
CA TYR A 75 9.79 -23.08 10.47
C TYR A 75 10.22 -22.55 11.85
N LEU A 76 11.02 -21.49 11.85
CA LEU A 76 11.41 -20.74 13.05
C LEU A 76 11.26 -19.25 12.73
N GLY A 77 10.41 -18.55 13.47
CA GLY A 77 10.26 -17.10 13.40
C GLY A 77 10.98 -16.41 14.56
N PRO A 78 12.23 -15.92 14.38
CA PRO A 78 13.04 -15.40 15.48
C PRO A 78 12.42 -14.19 16.18
N GLN A 79 11.62 -13.39 15.47
CA GLN A 79 11.00 -12.18 16.02
C GLN A 79 9.64 -12.41 16.68
N ARG A 80 9.17 -13.67 16.77
CA ARG A 80 7.88 -13.99 17.43
C ARG A 80 7.79 -13.55 18.89
N LYS A 81 8.90 -13.19 19.54
CA LYS A 81 8.86 -12.56 20.88
C LYS A 81 8.30 -11.13 20.89
N GLN A 82 8.30 -10.47 19.74
CA GLN A 82 7.94 -9.05 19.63
C GLN A 82 6.83 -8.83 18.61
N PHE A 83 6.83 -9.58 17.51
CA PHE A 83 5.94 -9.34 16.36
C PHE A 83 5.35 -10.65 15.84
N PRO A 84 4.12 -10.63 15.31
CA PRO A 84 3.60 -11.77 14.59
C PRO A 84 4.42 -12.05 13.32
N GLN A 85 4.75 -13.32 13.06
CA GLN A 85 5.51 -13.78 11.90
C GLN A 85 4.87 -15.02 11.24
N PRO A 86 3.61 -15.01 10.78
CA PRO A 86 3.01 -16.20 10.16
C PRO A 86 3.77 -16.62 8.90
N CYS A 87 3.74 -17.92 8.63
CA CYS A 87 4.44 -18.53 7.50
C CYS A 87 3.48 -19.39 6.69
N LEU A 88 3.34 -19.08 5.41
CA LEU A 88 2.52 -19.85 4.47
C LEU A 88 3.41 -20.79 3.67
N VAL A 89 3.07 -22.08 3.67
CA VAL A 89 3.68 -23.09 2.82
C VAL A 89 2.66 -23.62 1.82
N ARG A 90 3.05 -23.70 0.55
CA ARG A 90 2.26 -24.22 -0.56
C ARG A 90 3.04 -25.30 -1.27
N VAL A 91 2.41 -26.44 -1.54
CA VAL A 91 2.94 -27.50 -2.41
C VAL A 91 2.20 -27.43 -3.74
N LEU A 92 2.96 -27.34 -4.83
CA LEU A 92 2.46 -27.26 -6.18
C LEU A 92 2.94 -28.49 -6.98
N ASP A 93 2.04 -29.07 -7.76
CA ASP A 93 2.34 -30.21 -8.62
C ASP A 93 3.17 -29.82 -9.86
N THR A 94 3.38 -30.76 -10.77
CA THR A 94 4.15 -30.58 -12.01
C THR A 94 3.47 -29.67 -13.03
N GLU A 95 2.15 -29.51 -12.93
CA GLU A 95 1.35 -28.51 -13.67
C GLU A 95 1.23 -27.20 -12.90
N GLU A 96 1.97 -27.09 -11.79
CA GLU A 96 2.09 -25.91 -10.97
C GLU A 96 0.78 -25.52 -10.25
N ARG A 97 -0.11 -26.51 -10.03
CA ARG A 97 -1.36 -26.34 -9.29
C ARG A 97 -1.14 -26.62 -7.82
N VAL A 98 -1.76 -25.81 -6.96
CA VAL A 98 -1.69 -25.99 -5.49
C VAL A 98 -2.40 -27.29 -5.10
N VAL A 99 -1.65 -28.25 -4.58
CA VAL A 99 -2.17 -29.55 -4.10
C VAL A 99 -2.22 -29.64 -2.58
N ALA A 100 -1.41 -28.84 -1.88
CA ALA A 100 -1.49 -28.71 -0.42
C ALA A 100 -1.10 -27.31 0.03
N ARG A 101 -1.65 -26.89 1.17
CA ARG A 101 -1.37 -25.60 1.82
C ARG A 101 -1.37 -25.79 3.33
N HIS A 102 -0.42 -25.16 4.01
CA HIS A 102 -0.39 -25.06 5.47
C HIS A 102 0.09 -23.66 5.87
N GLU A 103 -0.55 -23.08 6.87
CA GLU A 103 -0.09 -21.83 7.49
C GLU A 103 0.36 -22.15 8.92
N PHE A 104 1.64 -21.89 9.21
CA PHE A 104 2.11 -21.86 10.58
C PHE A 104 1.59 -20.58 11.23
N GLU A 105 0.84 -20.74 12.31
CA GLU A 105 0.39 -19.62 13.11
C GLU A 105 1.61 -18.91 13.71
N GLY A 106 1.76 -17.63 13.38
CA GLY A 106 2.93 -16.85 13.76
C GLY A 106 2.68 -15.86 14.87
N GLU A 107 1.68 -16.07 15.73
CA GLU A 107 1.34 -15.12 16.79
C GLU A 107 2.51 -14.81 17.73
N VAL A 108 2.41 -13.65 18.41
CA VAL A 108 3.41 -13.19 19.38
C VAL A 108 3.48 -14.16 20.56
N LEU A 109 4.66 -14.70 20.81
CA LEU A 109 4.98 -15.57 21.95
C LEU A 109 5.19 -14.71 23.19
N LYS A 110 4.24 -14.78 24.14
CA LYS A 110 4.29 -14.04 25.40
C LYS A 110 5.35 -14.59 26.37
N GLU A 111 5.57 -15.90 26.37
CA GLU A 111 6.50 -16.60 27.27
C GLU A 111 7.22 -17.74 26.55
N GLY A 112 8.39 -18.12 27.05
CA GLY A 112 9.18 -19.25 26.53
C GLY A 112 10.17 -18.90 25.40
N PRO A 113 11.04 -19.87 25.01
CA PRO A 113 11.92 -19.73 23.87
C PRO A 113 11.15 -19.85 22.55
N VAL A 114 11.63 -19.16 21.51
CA VAL A 114 11.15 -19.42 20.14
C VAL A 114 11.69 -20.79 19.72
N THR A 115 10.80 -21.72 19.37
CA THR A 115 11.14 -23.08 18.94
C THR A 115 10.81 -23.29 17.47
N TRP A 116 11.38 -24.35 16.90
CA TRP A 116 11.00 -24.82 15.56
C TRP A 116 9.61 -25.45 15.59
N ASP A 117 8.71 -24.96 14.74
CA ASP A 117 7.46 -25.64 14.41
C ASP A 117 7.68 -26.52 13.17
N GLU A 118 6.91 -27.60 13.02
CA GLU A 118 7.04 -28.50 11.86
C GLU A 118 5.69 -28.98 11.32
N HIS A 119 5.64 -29.17 10.00
CA HIS A 119 4.52 -29.77 9.31
C HIS A 119 5.01 -30.74 8.24
N THR A 120 4.35 -31.89 8.11
CA THR A 120 4.68 -32.91 7.10
C THR A 120 3.57 -33.02 6.08
N PHE A 121 3.89 -32.71 4.83
CA PHE A 121 2.99 -32.85 3.69
C PHE A 121 3.12 -34.23 3.08
N GLN A 122 1.98 -34.87 2.81
CA GLN A 122 1.91 -36.08 1.99
C GLN A 122 1.70 -35.66 0.54
N VAL A 123 2.72 -35.82 -0.30
CA VAL A 123 2.65 -35.46 -1.72
C VAL A 123 2.34 -36.71 -2.54
N PRO A 124 1.16 -36.79 -3.18
CA PRO A 124 0.75 -37.97 -3.92
C PRO A 124 1.62 -38.19 -5.16
N ALA A 125 1.64 -39.43 -5.67
CA ALA A 125 2.24 -39.72 -6.97
C ALA A 125 1.52 -38.93 -8.07
N GLY A 126 2.28 -38.19 -8.88
CA GLY A 126 1.74 -37.21 -9.83
C GLY A 126 2.40 -37.23 -11.21
N GLY A 127 3.23 -38.25 -11.49
CA GLY A 127 4.05 -38.31 -12.69
C GLY A 127 5.41 -37.63 -12.52
N ALA A 128 6.35 -37.97 -13.39
CA ALA A 128 7.71 -37.45 -13.34
C ALA A 128 7.75 -35.95 -13.67
N GLY A 129 8.51 -35.17 -12.91
CA GLY A 129 8.67 -33.75 -13.19
C GLY A 129 9.22 -32.93 -12.02
N ILE A 130 8.99 -31.62 -12.10
CA ILE A 130 9.42 -30.64 -11.10
C ILE A 130 8.20 -30.20 -10.29
N LEU A 131 8.25 -30.43 -8.98
CA LEU A 131 7.26 -29.90 -8.04
C LEU A 131 7.82 -28.67 -7.35
N GLN A 132 6.95 -27.83 -6.79
CA GLN A 132 7.37 -26.64 -6.06
C GLN A 132 6.86 -26.68 -4.63
N ILE A 133 7.74 -26.42 -3.67
CA ILE A 133 7.35 -26.10 -2.29
C ILE A 133 7.69 -24.62 -2.10
N ARG A 134 6.67 -23.77 -2.06
CA ARG A 134 6.81 -22.32 -1.88
C ARG A 134 6.55 -21.97 -0.42
N VAL A 135 7.45 -21.20 0.16
CA VAL A 135 7.35 -20.73 1.54
C VAL A 135 7.38 -19.21 1.55
N ASN A 136 6.38 -18.58 2.15
CA ASN A 136 6.23 -17.14 2.27
C ASN A 136 6.14 -16.76 3.73
N ALA A 137 7.13 -16.02 4.20
CA ALA A 137 7.17 -15.48 5.55
C ALA A 137 8.11 -14.29 5.56
N TRP A 138 7.99 -13.48 6.60
CA TRP A 138 8.75 -12.24 6.69
C TRP A 138 10.23 -12.47 7.08
N ALA A 139 11.15 -11.71 6.46
CA ALA A 139 12.18 -10.96 7.17
C ALA A 139 12.89 -11.69 8.29
N ASP A 140 13.89 -12.56 8.03
CA ASP A 140 14.71 -13.32 9.00
C ASP A 140 14.17 -14.66 9.49
N THR A 141 12.94 -14.99 9.09
CA THR A 141 12.38 -16.33 9.28
C THR A 141 13.35 -17.38 8.76
N GLN A 142 13.53 -18.48 9.50
CA GLN A 142 14.33 -19.62 9.07
C GLN A 142 13.43 -20.80 8.71
N VAL A 143 13.77 -21.49 7.63
CA VAL A 143 13.03 -22.65 7.13
C VAL A 143 13.99 -23.79 6.83
N ASP A 144 13.58 -25.01 7.15
CA ASP A 144 14.30 -26.22 6.81
C ASP A 144 13.37 -27.20 6.08
N LEU A 145 13.90 -27.94 5.11
CA LEU A 145 13.15 -28.88 4.28
C LEU A 145 13.82 -30.25 4.30
N SER A 146 13.05 -31.28 4.62
CA SER A 146 13.45 -32.68 4.51
C SER A 146 12.47 -33.45 3.64
N LEU A 147 12.97 -34.32 2.78
CA LEU A 147 12.19 -35.10 1.81
C LEU A 147 12.38 -36.60 2.06
N GLU A 148 11.29 -37.38 2.01
CA GLU A 148 11.31 -38.84 2.13
C GLU A 148 10.53 -39.51 0.98
N PRO A 149 11.18 -40.28 0.09
CA PRO A 149 12.62 -40.52 0.02
C PRO A 149 13.42 -39.24 -0.26
N ALA A 150 14.72 -39.26 0.06
CA ALA A 150 15.60 -38.14 -0.21
C ALA A 150 15.59 -37.82 -1.72
N MET A 151 15.52 -36.54 -2.06
CA MET A 151 15.53 -36.02 -3.43
C MET A 151 16.31 -34.71 -3.51
N SER A 152 16.91 -34.45 -4.66
CA SER A 152 17.58 -33.17 -4.93
C SER A 152 16.56 -32.09 -5.26
N PHE A 153 16.87 -30.86 -4.85
CA PHE A 153 16.05 -29.69 -5.15
C PHE A 153 16.89 -28.46 -5.43
N GLY A 154 16.35 -27.55 -6.24
CA GLY A 154 16.89 -26.21 -6.42
C GLY A 154 16.17 -25.18 -5.53
N VAL A 155 16.78 -24.01 -5.33
CA VAL A 155 16.23 -22.91 -4.53
C VAL A 155 16.21 -21.59 -5.32
N HIS A 156 15.13 -20.84 -5.16
CA HIS A 156 14.97 -19.48 -5.66
C HIS A 156 14.43 -18.58 -4.54
N GLY A 157 15.05 -17.42 -4.37
CA GLY A 157 14.61 -16.42 -3.41
C GLY A 157 13.55 -15.49 -3.98
N HIS A 158 12.56 -15.11 -3.17
CA HIS A 158 11.50 -14.18 -3.58
C HIS A 158 11.99 -12.72 -3.52
N LEU A 159 11.22 -11.79 -4.10
CA LEU A 159 11.58 -10.37 -4.31
C LEU A 159 13.02 -10.20 -4.84
N GLN A 160 13.45 -11.12 -5.71
CA GLN A 160 14.78 -11.11 -6.34
C GLN A 160 15.94 -11.53 -5.42
N TRP A 161 15.72 -11.75 -4.11
CA TRP A 161 16.79 -12.04 -3.15
C TRP A 161 16.82 -13.46 -2.64
N LEU A 162 17.97 -14.11 -2.79
CA LEU A 162 18.29 -15.37 -2.15
C LEU A 162 19.28 -15.14 -1.01
N CYS A 163 18.87 -15.44 0.22
CA CYS A 163 19.75 -15.39 1.38
C CYS A 163 20.45 -16.75 1.57
N GLY A 164 21.74 -16.71 1.83
CA GLY A 164 22.57 -17.88 2.14
C GLY A 164 23.34 -17.68 3.44
N ALA A 165 23.73 -18.79 4.07
CA ALA A 165 24.56 -18.77 5.26
C ALA A 165 25.78 -19.68 5.13
N LYS A 166 26.95 -19.20 5.55
CA LYS A 166 28.20 -19.99 5.54
C LYS A 166 28.47 -20.52 4.11
N ASP A 167 28.88 -21.77 4.02
CA ASP A 167 29.21 -22.45 2.76
C ASP A 167 27.99 -23.10 2.07
N GLN A 168 26.76 -22.71 2.42
CA GLN A 168 25.52 -23.27 1.87
C GLN A 168 25.48 -23.24 0.32
N PHE A 169 26.11 -22.22 -0.29
CA PHE A 169 26.23 -22.08 -1.75
C PHE A 169 27.70 -22.06 -2.22
N ALA A 170 28.60 -22.75 -1.51
CA ALA A 170 30.03 -22.77 -1.85
C ALA A 170 30.33 -23.43 -3.20
N ASP A 171 29.46 -24.32 -3.68
CA ASP A 171 29.57 -24.93 -5.00
C ASP A 171 28.19 -25.14 -5.66
N ALA A 172 27.43 -24.07 -5.82
CA ALA A 172 26.11 -24.14 -6.46
C ALA A 172 26.21 -24.19 -8.00
N ARG A 173 25.20 -24.77 -8.65
CA ARG A 173 25.00 -24.79 -10.11
C ARG A 173 23.71 -24.05 -10.44
N PHE A 174 23.63 -23.43 -11.60
CA PHE A 174 22.38 -22.85 -12.10
C PHE A 174 22.31 -22.95 -13.61
N TYR A 175 21.11 -23.22 -14.11
CA TYR A 175 20.84 -23.27 -15.54
C TYR A 175 20.70 -21.84 -16.08
N LEU A 176 21.33 -21.55 -17.22
CA LEU A 176 21.15 -20.25 -17.89
C LEU A 176 19.79 -20.20 -18.59
N PRO A 177 18.89 -19.29 -18.20
CA PRO A 177 17.57 -19.19 -18.83
C PRO A 177 17.70 -18.96 -20.36
N PRO A 178 16.89 -19.64 -21.18
CA PRO A 178 16.98 -19.51 -22.64
C PRO A 178 16.73 -18.06 -23.08
N LYS A 179 17.44 -17.58 -24.10
CA LYS A 179 17.40 -16.18 -24.61
C LYS A 179 17.88 -15.09 -23.64
N LEU A 180 18.37 -15.44 -22.44
CA LEU A 180 18.96 -14.43 -21.56
C LEU A 180 20.32 -14.01 -22.13
N GLU A 181 20.48 -12.73 -22.44
CA GLU A 181 21.72 -12.19 -23.02
C GLU A 181 22.69 -11.68 -21.95
N LYS A 182 22.17 -11.32 -20.78
CA LYS A 182 22.94 -10.70 -19.70
C LYS A 182 22.43 -11.17 -18.34
N LEU A 183 23.36 -11.55 -17.48
CA LEU A 183 23.10 -11.84 -16.08
C LEU A 183 23.61 -10.67 -15.23
N THR A 184 22.71 -10.01 -14.51
CA THR A 184 23.06 -9.00 -13.50
C THR A 184 22.95 -9.63 -12.12
N VAL A 185 24.02 -9.48 -11.31
CA VAL A 185 24.04 -9.98 -9.93
C VAL A 185 24.55 -8.89 -8.98
N SER A 186 23.91 -8.75 -7.83
CA SER A 186 24.40 -7.90 -6.74
C SER A 186 24.34 -8.59 -5.36
N ALA A 187 25.26 -8.19 -4.49
CA ALA A 187 25.37 -8.53 -3.07
C ALA A 187 25.63 -7.24 -2.27
N ASP A 188 24.85 -6.20 -2.53
CA ASP A 188 25.05 -4.84 -2.01
C ASP A 188 24.63 -4.69 -0.54
N ARG A 189 23.56 -5.35 -0.12
CA ARG A 189 23.02 -5.23 1.23
C ARG A 189 23.80 -6.03 2.29
N PHE A 190 24.24 -7.23 1.92
CA PHE A 190 25.14 -8.06 2.74
C PHE A 190 26.29 -8.57 1.86
N PRO A 191 27.38 -7.78 1.71
CA PRO A 191 28.50 -8.13 0.86
C PRO A 191 29.10 -9.49 1.24
N CYS A 192 29.16 -10.38 0.25
CA CYS A 192 29.78 -11.69 0.37
C CYS A 192 30.77 -11.90 -0.77
N GLU A 193 31.71 -12.82 -0.60
CA GLU A 193 32.62 -13.20 -1.69
C GLU A 193 31.90 -14.20 -2.59
N ALA A 194 31.56 -13.78 -3.81
CA ALA A 194 30.85 -14.63 -4.75
C ALA A 194 31.53 -14.62 -6.13
N SER A 195 31.77 -15.80 -6.70
CA SER A 195 32.31 -15.96 -8.04
C SER A 195 31.32 -16.69 -8.93
N ILE A 196 31.08 -16.14 -10.13
CA ILE A 196 30.32 -16.80 -11.21
C ILE A 196 31.32 -17.36 -12.19
N LEU A 197 31.23 -18.66 -12.44
CA LEU A 197 32.12 -19.38 -13.34
C LEU A 197 31.29 -20.00 -14.47
N ASP A 198 31.83 -19.96 -15.68
CA ASP A 198 31.20 -20.63 -16.82
C ASP A 198 31.40 -22.16 -16.78
N GLU A 199 30.88 -22.85 -17.79
CA GLU A 199 30.96 -24.31 -17.93
C GLU A 199 32.40 -24.85 -18.06
N GLN A 200 33.37 -24.01 -18.44
CA GLN A 200 34.80 -24.35 -18.46
C GLN A 200 35.50 -24.03 -17.12
N GLY A 201 34.76 -23.51 -16.14
CA GLY A 201 35.31 -23.08 -14.85
C GLY A 201 36.06 -21.75 -14.91
N LYS A 202 35.92 -20.96 -15.98
CA LYS A 202 36.50 -19.63 -16.07
C LYS A 202 35.63 -18.63 -15.30
N GLU A 203 36.25 -17.88 -14.39
CA GLU A 203 35.57 -16.81 -13.65
C GLU A 203 35.12 -15.69 -14.61
N ARG A 204 33.82 -15.38 -14.58
CA ARG A 204 33.18 -14.35 -15.39
C ARG A 204 32.81 -13.12 -14.59
N LEU A 205 32.50 -13.31 -13.31
CA LEU A 205 32.24 -12.23 -12.36
C LEU A 205 32.74 -12.63 -11.00
N LYS A 206 33.33 -11.67 -10.29
CA LYS A 206 33.66 -11.75 -8.88
C LYS A 206 33.00 -10.58 -8.16
N LEU A 207 32.30 -10.88 -7.07
CA LEU A 207 31.73 -9.93 -6.13
C LEU A 207 32.50 -10.00 -4.82
N ASP A 208 32.73 -8.85 -4.22
CA ASP A 208 33.37 -8.67 -2.92
C ASP A 208 32.97 -7.32 -2.29
N LYS A 209 33.62 -6.92 -1.20
CA LYS A 209 33.33 -5.65 -0.52
C LYS A 209 33.61 -4.40 -1.36
N GLN A 210 34.45 -4.49 -2.38
CA GLN A 210 34.78 -3.38 -3.29
C GLN A 210 33.87 -3.39 -4.52
N ARG A 211 33.48 -4.59 -4.98
CA ARG A 211 32.57 -4.78 -6.11
C ARG A 211 31.35 -5.59 -5.66
N THR A 212 30.33 -4.88 -5.20
CA THR A 212 29.09 -5.52 -4.73
C THR A 212 28.08 -5.81 -5.84
N SER A 213 28.36 -5.44 -7.09
CA SER A 213 27.49 -5.75 -8.23
C SER A 213 28.26 -5.90 -9.54
N GLY A 214 27.65 -6.59 -10.51
CA GLY A 214 28.18 -6.67 -11.86
C GLY A 214 27.26 -7.36 -12.85
N ASP A 215 27.56 -7.10 -14.13
CA ASP A 215 26.92 -7.69 -15.28
C ASP A 215 27.85 -8.69 -15.96
N VAL A 216 27.27 -9.79 -16.45
CA VAL A 216 27.95 -10.80 -17.26
C VAL A 216 27.18 -11.00 -18.56
N ALA A 217 27.85 -10.79 -19.70
CA ALA A 217 27.32 -11.18 -20.99
C ALA A 217 27.26 -12.72 -21.08
N LEU A 218 26.11 -13.24 -21.48
CA LEU A 218 25.88 -14.67 -21.62
C LEU A 218 26.10 -15.12 -23.07
N PRO A 219 26.61 -16.35 -23.29
CA PRO A 219 26.78 -16.89 -24.62
C PRO A 219 25.43 -17.06 -25.32
N ALA A 220 25.39 -16.80 -26.62
CA ALA A 220 24.20 -17.02 -27.43
C ALA A 220 23.93 -18.53 -27.61
N GLY A 221 22.70 -18.94 -27.32
CA GLY A 221 22.19 -20.28 -27.60
C GLY A 221 22.80 -21.43 -26.79
N GLY A 222 22.10 -22.58 -26.83
CA GLY A 222 22.49 -23.83 -26.19
C GLY A 222 22.08 -23.93 -24.72
N GLU A 223 21.80 -25.16 -24.27
CA GLU A 223 21.52 -25.44 -22.85
C GLU A 223 22.82 -25.44 -22.04
N ARG A 224 22.96 -24.52 -21.09
CA ARG A 224 24.19 -24.33 -20.32
C ARG A 224 23.91 -24.30 -18.83
N VAL A 225 24.82 -24.89 -18.06
CA VAL A 225 24.82 -24.82 -16.60
C VAL A 225 26.12 -24.15 -16.16
N TRP A 226 25.98 -23.09 -15.38
CA TRP A 226 27.08 -22.33 -14.82
C TRP A 226 27.19 -22.59 -13.32
N ARG A 227 28.30 -22.17 -12.74
CA ARG A 227 28.62 -22.37 -11.33
C ARG A 227 28.64 -21.04 -10.59
N LEU A 228 28.09 -21.06 -9.38
CA LEU A 228 28.22 -19.99 -8.39
C LEU A 228 28.98 -20.54 -7.19
N GLN A 229 30.00 -19.81 -6.74
CA GLN A 229 30.76 -20.12 -5.53
C GLN A 229 30.65 -18.97 -4.55
N VAL A 230 29.95 -19.18 -3.44
CA VAL A 230 29.82 -18.20 -2.35
C VAL A 230 30.70 -18.63 -1.19
N LYS A 231 31.55 -17.72 -0.70
CA LYS A 231 32.40 -17.92 0.48
C LYS A 231 32.09 -16.86 1.54
N GLY A 232 32.20 -17.26 2.81
CA GLY A 232 32.03 -16.36 3.96
C GLY A 232 30.69 -16.54 4.68
N GLY A 233 30.33 -15.57 5.54
CA GLY A 233 29.19 -15.64 6.47
C GLY A 233 27.80 -15.57 5.83
N GLN A 234 26.93 -14.68 6.32
CA GLN A 234 25.62 -14.45 5.69
C GLN A 234 25.79 -13.71 4.35
N CYS A 235 25.08 -14.17 3.32
CA CYS A 235 25.04 -13.53 2.01
C CYS A 235 23.59 -13.26 1.58
N GLN A 236 23.37 -12.18 0.85
CA GLN A 236 22.12 -11.90 0.15
C GLN A 236 22.42 -11.60 -1.31
N LEU A 237 22.00 -12.49 -2.21
CA LEU A 237 22.22 -12.38 -3.65
C LEU A 237 20.96 -11.89 -4.35
N ASP A 238 21.11 -10.88 -5.19
CA ASP A 238 20.05 -10.30 -6.01
C ASP A 238 20.32 -10.55 -7.49
N PHE A 239 19.39 -11.25 -8.15
CA PHE A 239 19.44 -11.56 -9.60
C PHE A 239 18.53 -10.66 -10.44
N LYS A 240 18.09 -9.51 -9.90
CA LYS A 240 17.24 -8.51 -10.57
C LYS A 240 15.93 -9.07 -11.16
N GLY A 241 15.38 -10.08 -10.49
CA GLY A 241 14.13 -10.75 -10.88
C GLY A 241 14.29 -11.81 -11.96
N LEU A 242 15.51 -12.09 -12.40
CA LEU A 242 15.79 -13.21 -13.30
C LEU A 242 15.54 -14.55 -12.61
N PRO A 243 15.07 -15.58 -13.34
CA PRO A 243 14.70 -16.88 -12.78
C PRO A 243 15.95 -17.76 -12.56
N ILE A 244 16.90 -17.24 -11.80
CA ILE A 244 18.11 -17.98 -11.43
C ILE A 244 17.75 -18.87 -10.24
N ILE A 245 17.82 -20.18 -10.48
CA ILE A 245 17.56 -21.23 -9.48
C ILE A 245 18.90 -21.90 -9.17
N LEU A 246 19.35 -21.75 -7.93
CA LEU A 246 20.57 -22.43 -7.48
C LEU A 246 20.25 -23.90 -7.21
N CYS A 247 21.13 -24.79 -7.63
CA CYS A 247 21.00 -26.23 -7.53
C CYS A 247 22.30 -26.82 -6.95
N PRO A 248 22.23 -27.93 -6.21
CA PRO A 248 23.40 -28.55 -5.59
C PRO A 248 24.33 -29.21 -6.62
N ASP A 249 23.80 -29.59 -7.78
CA ASP A 249 24.55 -30.24 -8.85
C ASP A 249 23.97 -29.90 -10.25
N GLU A 250 24.71 -30.32 -11.27
CA GLU A 250 24.37 -30.04 -12.67
C GLU A 250 23.15 -30.83 -13.16
N ALA A 251 22.97 -32.07 -12.70
CA ALA A 251 21.84 -32.91 -13.09
C ALA A 251 20.52 -32.27 -12.64
N THR A 252 20.48 -31.78 -11.40
CA THR A 252 19.35 -31.05 -10.82
C THR A 252 19.09 -29.74 -11.57
N ALA A 253 20.14 -28.96 -11.89
CA ALA A 253 20.00 -27.74 -12.69
C ALA A 253 19.41 -28.01 -14.09
N ARG A 254 19.87 -29.08 -14.77
CA ARG A 254 19.36 -29.50 -16.08
C ARG A 254 17.95 -30.08 -16.03
N ALA A 255 17.53 -30.66 -14.91
CA ALA A 255 16.16 -31.13 -14.71
C ALA A 255 15.19 -29.95 -14.54
N ILE A 256 15.58 -28.93 -13.75
CA ILE A 256 14.71 -27.78 -13.43
C ILE A 256 14.64 -26.77 -14.57
N LYS A 257 15.74 -26.56 -15.33
CA LYS A 257 15.82 -25.64 -16.48
C LYS A 257 15.32 -24.22 -16.18
N ALA A 258 15.70 -23.67 -15.02
CA ALA A 258 15.26 -22.36 -14.55
C ALA A 258 13.73 -22.19 -14.39
N ASN A 259 12.93 -23.26 -14.49
CA ASN A 259 11.47 -23.23 -14.48
C ASN A 259 10.83 -22.31 -15.55
N VAL A 260 11.51 -22.11 -16.69
CA VAL A 260 11.02 -21.21 -17.74
C VAL A 260 10.55 -21.99 -18.96
N ASP A 261 9.35 -21.64 -19.44
CA ASP A 261 8.86 -22.07 -20.76
C ASP A 261 9.05 -20.97 -21.78
N VAL A 262 9.62 -21.31 -22.94
CA VAL A 262 9.62 -20.44 -24.13
C VAL A 262 8.67 -21.03 -25.15
N LEU A 263 7.58 -20.31 -25.40
CA LEU A 263 6.55 -20.71 -26.36
C LEU A 263 7.04 -20.54 -27.81
N PRO A 264 6.38 -21.16 -28.81
CA PRO A 264 6.83 -21.12 -30.21
C PRO A 264 6.94 -19.72 -30.82
N ASP A 265 6.11 -18.77 -30.37
CA ASP A 265 6.17 -17.35 -30.79
C ASP A 265 7.26 -16.55 -30.06
N GLY A 266 8.00 -17.22 -29.17
CA GLY A 266 9.08 -16.67 -28.40
C GLY A 266 8.69 -16.05 -27.06
N THR A 267 7.42 -16.08 -26.69
CA THR A 267 6.92 -15.65 -25.38
C THR A 267 7.58 -16.45 -24.26
N VAL A 268 8.04 -15.75 -23.22
CA VAL A 268 8.70 -16.29 -22.03
C VAL A 268 7.70 -16.34 -20.88
N CYS A 269 7.43 -17.54 -20.39
CA CYS A 269 6.56 -17.82 -19.25
C CYS A 269 7.38 -18.33 -18.07
N PHE A 270 7.22 -17.68 -16.92
CA PHE A 270 7.80 -18.12 -15.64
C PHE A 270 6.95 -19.20 -14.98
N HIS A 271 5.64 -19.18 -15.25
CA HIS A 271 4.68 -20.07 -14.60
C HIS A 271 3.83 -20.82 -15.64
N LYS A 272 3.41 -22.05 -15.32
CA LYS A 272 2.59 -22.86 -16.23
C LYS A 272 1.21 -22.27 -16.49
N PHE A 273 0.65 -21.50 -15.55
CA PHE A 273 -0.61 -20.79 -15.79
C PHE A 273 -0.45 -19.69 -16.85
N GLN A 274 0.75 -19.11 -17.04
CA GLN A 274 1.00 -18.09 -18.08
C GLN A 274 0.97 -18.71 -19.47
N ALA A 275 1.52 -19.92 -19.64
CA ALA A 275 1.40 -20.65 -20.90
C ALA A 275 -0.08 -20.92 -21.25
N ARG A 276 -0.89 -21.30 -20.25
CA ARG A 276 -2.35 -21.50 -20.40
C ARG A 276 -3.09 -20.18 -20.67
N ALA A 277 -2.75 -19.10 -19.97
CA ALA A 277 -3.30 -17.77 -20.21
C ALA A 277 -2.98 -17.27 -21.63
N HIS A 278 -1.76 -17.50 -22.10
CA HIS A 278 -1.36 -17.20 -23.47
C HIS A 278 -2.20 -17.97 -24.48
N GLN A 279 -2.40 -19.29 -24.29
CA GLN A 279 -3.27 -20.09 -25.16
C GLN A 279 -4.70 -19.55 -25.20
N LEU A 280 -5.25 -19.14 -24.06
CA LEU A 280 -6.57 -18.50 -23.98
C LEU A 280 -6.57 -17.18 -24.77
N LEU A 281 -5.59 -16.31 -24.56
CA LEU A 281 -5.45 -15.05 -25.31
C LEU A 281 -5.40 -15.31 -26.83
N GLN A 282 -4.69 -16.36 -27.28
CA GLN A 282 -4.69 -16.75 -28.69
C GLN A 282 -6.07 -17.17 -29.20
N LYS A 283 -6.88 -17.88 -28.40
CA LYS A 283 -8.29 -18.17 -28.75
C LYS A 283 -9.11 -16.88 -28.87
N TYR A 284 -8.96 -15.93 -27.94
CA TYR A 284 -9.68 -14.66 -27.98
C TYR A 284 -9.27 -13.78 -29.17
N ARG A 285 -8.00 -13.82 -29.60
CA ARG A 285 -7.54 -13.12 -30.83
C ARG A 285 -8.23 -13.60 -32.11
N GLN A 286 -8.75 -14.83 -32.11
CA GLN A 286 -9.46 -15.41 -33.26
C GLN A 286 -10.94 -14.99 -33.32
N MET A 287 -11.47 -14.39 -32.25
CA MET A 287 -12.85 -13.90 -32.24
C MET A 287 -13.00 -12.69 -33.17
N PRO A 288 -14.16 -12.52 -33.83
CA PRO A 288 -14.42 -11.33 -34.62
C PRO A 288 -14.43 -10.09 -33.72
N ARG A 289 -14.07 -8.92 -34.27
CA ARG A 289 -14.07 -7.64 -33.54
C ARG A 289 -15.39 -7.34 -32.83
N SER A 290 -16.52 -7.75 -33.42
CA SER A 290 -17.85 -7.64 -32.84
C SER A 290 -18.04 -8.37 -31.51
N ALA A 291 -17.19 -9.34 -31.16
CA ALA A 291 -17.18 -9.99 -29.86
C ALA A 291 -16.66 -9.07 -28.72
N PHE A 292 -16.08 -7.92 -29.07
CA PHE A 292 -15.56 -6.92 -28.15
C PHE A 292 -16.21 -5.53 -28.35
N ASP A 293 -17.13 -5.39 -29.31
CA ASP A 293 -17.77 -4.10 -29.58
C ASP A 293 -18.85 -3.81 -28.52
N VAL A 294 -18.53 -2.91 -27.60
CA VAL A 294 -19.45 -2.42 -26.56
C VAL A 294 -19.92 -1.02 -26.98
N PRO A 295 -21.20 -0.84 -27.37
CA PRO A 295 -21.69 0.47 -27.79
C PRO A 295 -21.80 1.43 -26.60
N ILE A 296 -21.45 2.71 -26.78
CA ILE A 296 -21.71 3.74 -25.77
C ILE A 296 -23.20 4.11 -25.85
N VAL A 297 -23.97 3.71 -24.84
CA VAL A 297 -25.42 3.96 -24.78
C VAL A 297 -25.70 5.42 -24.40
N PRO A 298 -26.46 6.20 -25.17
CA PRO A 298 -26.79 7.59 -24.81
C PRO A 298 -27.50 7.69 -23.45
N LEU A 299 -26.96 8.50 -22.54
CA LEU A 299 -27.51 8.65 -21.19
C LEU A 299 -28.96 9.13 -21.16
N LYS A 300 -29.37 9.91 -22.18
CA LYS A 300 -30.74 10.46 -22.29
C LYS A 300 -31.80 9.36 -22.30
N GLU A 301 -31.47 8.18 -22.81
CA GLU A 301 -32.39 7.02 -22.84
C GLU A 301 -32.74 6.50 -21.45
N ARG A 302 -31.92 6.81 -20.44
CA ARG A 302 -32.10 6.36 -19.05
C ARG A 302 -32.22 7.51 -18.06
N GLU A 303 -32.42 8.75 -18.52
CA GLU A 303 -32.46 9.93 -17.65
C GLU A 303 -33.45 9.77 -16.49
N ALA A 304 -34.64 9.21 -16.76
CA ALA A 304 -35.64 8.96 -15.73
C ALA A 304 -35.12 8.06 -14.58
N GLU A 305 -34.32 7.03 -14.89
CA GLU A 305 -33.73 6.15 -13.88
C GLU A 305 -32.62 6.86 -13.09
N TRP A 306 -31.77 7.64 -13.79
CA TRP A 306 -30.71 8.43 -13.16
C TRP A 306 -31.25 9.42 -12.13
N MET A 307 -32.42 10.00 -12.40
CA MET A 307 -33.02 11.03 -11.55
C MET A 307 -33.76 10.49 -10.33
N LYS A 308 -33.88 9.16 -10.15
CA LYS A 308 -34.51 8.54 -8.96
C LYS A 308 -33.66 8.63 -7.71
N GLU A 309 -32.35 8.40 -7.84
CA GLU A 309 -31.37 8.50 -6.73
C GLU A 309 -30.27 9.51 -7.08
N PRO A 310 -30.61 10.81 -7.28
CA PRO A 310 -29.73 11.75 -7.95
C PRO A 310 -28.43 11.98 -7.18
N VAL A 311 -28.47 12.03 -5.85
CA VAL A 311 -27.27 12.23 -5.02
C VAL A 311 -26.30 11.06 -5.12
N ARG A 312 -26.81 9.84 -4.95
CA ARG A 312 -26.01 8.62 -5.08
C ARG A 312 -25.44 8.47 -6.49
N ASN A 313 -26.26 8.70 -7.51
CA ASN A 313 -25.88 8.51 -8.91
C ASN A 313 -24.79 9.48 -9.38
N GLN A 314 -24.63 10.66 -8.75
CA GLN A 314 -23.51 11.57 -9.02
C GLN A 314 -22.14 10.90 -8.83
N LEU A 315 -22.02 9.93 -7.91
CA LEU A 315 -20.76 9.21 -7.65
C LEU A 315 -20.31 8.36 -8.83
N LEU A 316 -21.21 7.98 -9.74
CA LEU A 316 -20.86 7.27 -10.97
C LEU A 316 -20.26 8.20 -12.04
N PHE A 317 -20.36 9.52 -11.87
CA PHE A 317 -19.89 10.53 -12.82
C PHE A 317 -18.80 11.44 -12.22
N GLY A 318 -18.37 12.44 -13.00
CA GLY A 318 -17.30 13.36 -12.61
C GLY A 318 -15.92 12.72 -12.62
N LEU A 319 -14.98 13.36 -11.93
CA LEU A 319 -13.54 13.07 -12.03
C LEU A 319 -13.12 11.67 -11.52
N TYR A 320 -13.94 11.04 -10.67
CA TYR A 320 -13.72 9.70 -10.13
C TYR A 320 -14.91 8.76 -10.41
N GLY A 321 -15.78 9.10 -11.37
CA GLY A 321 -16.93 8.27 -11.69
C GLY A 321 -16.60 7.12 -12.66
N VAL A 322 -16.98 5.88 -12.32
CA VAL A 322 -16.75 4.72 -13.21
C VAL A 322 -17.49 4.85 -14.55
N MET A 323 -18.66 5.50 -14.60
CA MET A 323 -19.35 5.78 -15.86
C MET A 323 -18.61 6.87 -16.64
N ALA A 324 -18.14 7.94 -15.98
CA ALA A 324 -17.45 9.05 -16.64
C ALA A 324 -16.18 8.63 -17.40
N VAL A 325 -15.40 7.70 -16.85
CA VAL A 325 -14.15 7.26 -17.49
C VAL A 325 -14.33 6.09 -18.46
N PHE A 326 -15.51 5.47 -18.48
CA PHE A 326 -15.76 4.25 -19.24
C PHE A 326 -15.51 4.36 -20.77
N PRO A 327 -15.99 5.39 -21.48
CA PRO A 327 -15.73 5.50 -22.93
C PRO A 327 -14.23 5.59 -23.23
N GLY A 328 -13.49 6.38 -22.44
CA GLY A 328 -12.04 6.48 -22.57
C GLY A 328 -11.34 5.15 -22.31
N VAL A 329 -11.75 4.41 -21.27
CA VAL A 329 -11.22 3.07 -21.00
C VAL A 329 -11.50 2.09 -22.15
N LEU A 330 -12.70 2.13 -22.74
CA LEU A 330 -13.02 1.29 -23.91
C LEU A 330 -12.17 1.67 -25.13
N HIS A 331 -11.93 2.96 -25.35
CA HIS A 331 -11.09 3.45 -26.45
C HIS A 331 -9.61 3.08 -26.25
N GLU A 332 -9.13 3.13 -25.02
CA GLU A 332 -7.73 2.90 -24.66
C GLU A 332 -7.36 1.43 -24.50
N GLN A 333 -8.32 0.50 -24.60
CA GLN A 333 -8.02 -0.92 -24.61
C GLN A 333 -7.55 -1.37 -26.00
N ASN A 334 -6.39 -2.03 -26.05
CA ASN A 334 -5.88 -2.59 -27.29
C ASN A 334 -6.62 -3.87 -27.68
N LEU A 335 -7.31 -3.82 -28.81
CA LEU A 335 -8.04 -4.95 -29.40
C LEU A 335 -7.43 -5.43 -30.72
N ASP A 336 -6.23 -4.97 -31.09
CA ASP A 336 -5.55 -5.46 -32.28
C ASP A 336 -5.01 -6.88 -32.04
N PRO A 337 -5.53 -7.90 -32.74
CA PRO A 337 -5.12 -9.29 -32.54
C PRO A 337 -3.66 -9.55 -32.96
N GLN A 338 -3.06 -8.67 -33.76
CA GLN A 338 -1.65 -8.76 -34.16
C GLN A 338 -0.71 -8.11 -33.15
N SER A 339 -1.24 -7.31 -32.23
CA SER A 339 -0.42 -6.62 -31.24
C SER A 339 0.06 -7.57 -30.15
N PRO A 340 1.33 -7.49 -29.71
CA PRO A 340 1.79 -8.18 -28.50
C PRO A 340 1.14 -7.65 -27.22
N TRP A 341 0.43 -6.52 -27.32
CA TRP A 341 -0.27 -5.85 -26.23
C TRP A 341 -1.79 -6.09 -26.23
N PHE A 342 -2.29 -7.09 -26.96
CA PHE A 342 -3.72 -7.42 -27.00
C PHE A 342 -4.32 -7.57 -25.59
N GLY A 343 -5.33 -6.76 -25.28
CA GLY A 343 -6.00 -6.69 -23.98
C GLY A 343 -5.49 -5.61 -23.02
N ALA A 344 -4.28 -5.07 -23.22
CA ALA A 344 -3.71 -4.01 -22.38
C ALA A 344 -4.51 -2.70 -22.49
N ILE A 345 -4.47 -1.88 -21.43
CA ILE A 345 -5.17 -0.59 -21.35
C ILE A 345 -4.12 0.48 -21.00
N LEU A 346 -4.01 1.53 -21.82
CA LEU A 346 -3.02 2.62 -21.75
C LEU A 346 -1.55 2.25 -22.07
N THR A 347 -1.00 1.21 -21.45
CA THR A 347 0.47 0.97 -21.45
C THR A 347 1.06 0.48 -22.77
N TRP A 348 0.20 0.17 -23.74
CA TRP A 348 0.55 -0.28 -25.08
C TRP A 348 0.91 0.87 -26.02
N LYS A 349 0.80 2.12 -25.56
CA LYS A 349 1.25 3.32 -26.28
C LYS A 349 2.54 3.89 -25.64
N ASP A 350 3.38 4.55 -26.44
CA ASP A 350 4.54 5.30 -25.96
C ASP A 350 4.15 6.68 -25.41
N LYS A 351 5.13 7.49 -24.99
CA LYS A 351 4.88 8.83 -24.41
C LYS A 351 4.29 9.80 -25.42
N GLU A 352 4.46 9.53 -26.70
CA GLU A 352 3.92 10.27 -27.83
C GLU A 352 2.53 9.76 -28.26
N GLY A 353 1.98 8.77 -27.55
CA GLY A 353 0.67 8.18 -27.81
C GLY A 353 0.64 7.19 -28.98
N LYS A 354 1.80 6.77 -29.51
CA LYS A 354 1.87 5.84 -30.64
C LYS A 354 1.88 4.39 -30.14
N PRO A 355 1.29 3.44 -30.89
CA PRO A 355 1.35 2.03 -30.55
C PRO A 355 2.79 1.53 -30.44
N ARG A 356 3.08 0.85 -29.33
CA ARG A 356 4.36 0.19 -29.09
C ARG A 356 4.53 -1.01 -30.02
N LYS A 357 5.76 -1.19 -30.51
CA LYS A 357 6.13 -2.31 -31.40
C LYS A 357 6.92 -3.40 -30.69
N ASP A 358 7.40 -3.14 -29.48
CA ASP A 358 8.09 -4.13 -28.67
C ASP A 358 7.11 -5.18 -28.13
N ASN A 359 7.61 -6.41 -27.94
CA ASN A 359 6.89 -7.46 -27.22
C ASN A 359 7.53 -7.63 -25.83
N PRO A 360 6.89 -7.14 -24.76
CA PRO A 360 7.44 -7.25 -23.41
C PRO A 360 7.49 -8.71 -22.93
N LEU A 361 6.75 -9.62 -23.56
CA LEU A 361 6.70 -11.02 -23.16
C LEU A 361 7.85 -11.86 -23.75
N THR A 362 8.60 -11.36 -24.73
CA THR A 362 9.73 -12.11 -25.34
C THR A 362 11.05 -11.94 -24.59
N THR A 363 11.09 -11.10 -23.55
CA THR A 363 12.28 -10.87 -22.70
C THR A 363 12.00 -11.37 -21.28
N TYR A 364 12.97 -11.23 -20.36
CA TYR A 364 12.78 -11.46 -18.93
C TYR A 364 12.43 -10.19 -18.15
N ASP A 365 12.55 -9.02 -18.77
CA ASP A 365 12.29 -7.75 -18.09
C ASP A 365 10.77 -7.55 -17.96
N ARG A 366 10.32 -7.37 -16.71
CA ARG A 366 8.93 -7.07 -16.36
C ARG A 366 8.79 -5.73 -15.66
N ALA A 367 9.85 -4.91 -15.65
CA ALA A 367 9.85 -3.63 -14.97
C ALA A 367 8.78 -2.69 -15.53
N GLY A 368 8.02 -2.07 -14.62
CA GLY A 368 6.96 -1.14 -14.96
C GLY A 368 5.70 -1.76 -15.59
N MET A 369 5.62 -3.09 -15.71
CA MET A 369 4.51 -3.77 -16.38
C MET A 369 3.30 -4.06 -15.47
N GLY A 370 3.38 -3.80 -14.17
CA GLY A 370 2.25 -4.01 -13.24
C GLY A 370 0.96 -3.31 -13.67
N SER A 371 1.07 -2.10 -14.24
CA SER A 371 -0.09 -1.27 -14.60
C SER A 371 -0.73 -1.58 -15.96
N ALA A 372 -0.33 -2.68 -16.62
CA ALA A 372 -0.68 -2.91 -18.02
C ALA A 372 -2.18 -3.02 -18.33
N ALA A 373 -3.01 -3.32 -17.33
CA ALA A 373 -4.45 -3.39 -17.47
C ALA A 373 -5.19 -2.82 -16.24
N GLN A 374 -4.59 -1.83 -15.55
CA GLN A 374 -5.11 -1.29 -14.28
C GLN A 374 -6.59 -0.87 -14.35
N LEU A 375 -7.04 -0.35 -15.49
CA LEU A 375 -8.40 0.16 -15.68
C LEU A 375 -9.44 -0.93 -15.99
N ALA A 376 -9.06 -2.20 -16.06
CA ALA A 376 -10.00 -3.32 -16.26
C ALA A 376 -11.07 -3.39 -15.16
N LYS A 377 -10.77 -2.89 -13.96
CA LYS A 377 -11.73 -2.76 -12.85
C LYS A 377 -12.92 -1.86 -13.15
N VAL A 378 -12.76 -0.84 -14.00
CA VAL A 378 -13.88 0.01 -14.46
C VAL A 378 -14.83 -0.82 -15.33
N LEU A 379 -14.26 -1.60 -16.26
CA LEU A 379 -15.03 -2.53 -17.11
C LEU A 379 -15.75 -3.58 -16.25
N GLY A 380 -15.04 -4.15 -15.27
CA GLY A 380 -15.60 -5.11 -14.32
C GLY A 380 -16.75 -4.53 -13.49
N ALA A 381 -16.61 -3.31 -12.95
CA ALA A 381 -17.67 -2.65 -12.20
C ALA A 381 -18.96 -2.48 -13.01
N LEU A 382 -18.86 -2.02 -14.25
CA LEU A 382 -20.03 -1.84 -15.12
C LEU A 382 -20.58 -3.15 -15.68
N TYR A 383 -19.76 -4.19 -15.82
CA TYR A 383 -20.26 -5.52 -16.11
C TYR A 383 -21.10 -6.08 -14.95
N TRP A 384 -20.64 -5.88 -13.71
CA TRP A 384 -21.22 -6.49 -12.51
C TRP A 384 -22.38 -5.71 -11.90
N LEU A 385 -22.39 -4.38 -11.99
CA LEU A 385 -23.37 -3.53 -11.31
C LEU A 385 -24.78 -3.77 -11.84
N ASP A 386 -25.60 -4.50 -11.07
CA ASP A 386 -27.04 -4.66 -11.34
C ASP A 386 -27.80 -3.43 -10.82
N ALA A 387 -27.89 -2.40 -11.66
CA ALA A 387 -28.64 -1.19 -11.35
C ALA A 387 -29.42 -0.72 -12.59
N PRO A 388 -30.66 -0.20 -12.47
CA PRO A 388 -31.45 0.28 -13.60
C PRO A 388 -30.73 1.33 -14.46
N VAL A 389 -29.84 2.09 -13.83
CA VAL A 389 -29.04 3.12 -14.48
C VAL A 389 -27.89 2.56 -15.32
N ASN A 390 -27.44 1.32 -15.09
CA ASN A 390 -26.33 0.73 -15.79
C ASN A 390 -26.79 -0.09 -17.01
N PRO A 391 -26.55 0.37 -18.26
CA PRO A 391 -26.94 -0.38 -19.45
C PRO A 391 -26.04 -1.58 -19.76
N TYR A 392 -24.90 -1.74 -19.07
CA TYR A 392 -23.87 -2.74 -19.40
C TYR A 392 -23.87 -3.98 -18.53
N HIS A 393 -24.82 -4.07 -17.58
CA HIS A 393 -24.94 -5.21 -16.70
C HIS A 393 -25.01 -6.51 -17.51
N LYS A 394 -24.09 -7.45 -17.22
CA LYS A 394 -23.93 -8.74 -17.91
C LYS A 394 -23.75 -8.66 -19.43
N ASN A 395 -23.27 -7.54 -19.97
CA ASN A 395 -22.95 -7.45 -21.39
C ASN A 395 -21.81 -8.43 -21.76
N PRO A 396 -22.02 -9.37 -22.72
CA PRO A 396 -21.03 -10.40 -23.02
C PRO A 396 -19.78 -9.85 -23.73
N GLN A 397 -19.90 -8.78 -24.53
CA GLN A 397 -18.73 -8.13 -25.15
C GLN A 397 -17.85 -7.45 -24.09
N LEU A 398 -18.46 -6.85 -23.07
CA LEU A 398 -17.75 -6.26 -21.95
C LEU A 398 -17.06 -7.32 -21.09
N LEU A 399 -17.69 -8.48 -20.88
CA LEU A 399 -17.04 -9.61 -20.21
C LEU A 399 -15.78 -10.06 -20.96
N ASN A 400 -15.85 -10.22 -22.29
CA ASN A 400 -14.69 -10.59 -23.11
C ASN A 400 -13.55 -9.56 -22.95
N ARG A 401 -13.88 -8.27 -22.92
CA ARG A 401 -12.90 -7.20 -22.66
C ARG A 401 -12.25 -7.29 -21.28
N VAL A 402 -13.01 -7.62 -20.23
CA VAL A 402 -12.47 -7.86 -18.89
C VAL A 402 -11.52 -9.05 -18.90
N ILE A 403 -11.93 -10.16 -19.53
CA ILE A 403 -11.15 -11.40 -19.59
C ILE A 403 -9.79 -11.18 -20.24
N ILE A 404 -9.74 -10.60 -21.44
CA ILE A 404 -8.46 -10.40 -22.15
C ILE A 404 -7.52 -9.45 -21.38
N ALA A 405 -8.07 -8.43 -20.73
CA ALA A 405 -7.28 -7.50 -19.93
C ALA A 405 -6.67 -8.19 -18.70
N SER A 406 -7.47 -8.99 -17.99
CA SER A 406 -7.01 -9.70 -16.80
C SER A 406 -6.04 -10.84 -17.11
N LEU A 407 -6.27 -11.61 -18.18
CA LEU A 407 -5.32 -12.64 -18.62
C LEU A 407 -4.00 -12.02 -19.09
N GLN A 408 -4.03 -10.91 -19.83
CA GLN A 408 -2.83 -10.18 -20.22
C GLN A 408 -2.05 -9.67 -19.00
N ASN A 409 -2.74 -9.16 -17.97
CA ASN A 409 -2.08 -8.67 -16.76
C ASN A 409 -1.29 -9.78 -16.04
N LEU A 410 -1.86 -11.00 -15.99
CA LEU A 410 -1.22 -12.17 -15.40
C LEU A 410 0.06 -12.62 -16.14
N MET A 411 0.21 -12.29 -17.42
CA MET A 411 1.43 -12.59 -18.19
C MET A 411 2.66 -11.81 -17.70
N TYR A 412 2.47 -10.76 -16.90
CA TYR A 412 3.57 -9.93 -16.40
C TYR A 412 4.09 -10.33 -15.03
N LEU A 413 3.52 -11.36 -14.40
CA LEU A 413 4.00 -11.88 -13.12
C LEU A 413 5.39 -12.52 -13.29
N ALA A 414 6.37 -12.08 -12.50
CA ALA A 414 7.71 -12.65 -12.47
C ALA A 414 7.77 -13.98 -11.67
N GLU A 415 8.87 -14.73 -11.78
CA GLU A 415 9.07 -16.03 -11.09
C GLU A 415 8.80 -15.96 -9.59
N GLY A 416 9.32 -14.91 -8.93
CA GLY A 416 9.09 -14.71 -7.51
C GLY A 416 7.66 -14.37 -7.13
N GLU A 417 6.67 -14.32 -8.04
CA GLU A 417 5.26 -13.92 -7.83
C GLU A 417 5.06 -12.42 -7.53
N HIS A 418 5.71 -11.53 -8.29
CA HIS A 418 5.48 -10.07 -8.21
C HIS A 418 5.28 -9.46 -9.60
N ALA A 419 4.56 -8.33 -9.65
CA ALA A 419 4.32 -7.55 -10.86
C ALA A 419 5.09 -6.21 -10.90
N CYS A 420 5.73 -5.81 -9.80
CA CYS A 420 6.44 -4.54 -9.66
C CYS A 420 7.90 -4.77 -9.26
N SER A 421 8.84 -4.27 -10.06
CA SER A 421 10.29 -4.36 -9.80
C SER A 421 10.86 -3.17 -9.03
N SER A 422 10.08 -2.10 -8.84
CA SER A 422 10.54 -0.88 -8.14
C SER A 422 10.25 -0.95 -6.65
N ASN A 423 11.21 -0.49 -5.83
CA ASN A 423 11.08 -0.36 -4.39
C ASN A 423 10.64 -1.67 -3.69
N ILE A 424 11.24 -2.79 -4.12
CA ILE A 424 10.97 -4.15 -3.62
C ILE A 424 11.20 -4.33 -2.11
N TYR A 425 11.96 -3.44 -1.45
CA TYR A 425 12.11 -3.44 0.01
C TYR A 425 10.85 -2.97 0.76
N TYR A 426 9.86 -2.43 0.04
CA TYR A 426 8.71 -1.75 0.60
C TYR A 426 7.40 -2.32 0.07
N TYR A 427 6.82 -3.26 0.81
CA TYR A 427 5.58 -3.96 0.43
C TYR A 427 4.37 -3.05 0.16
N GLY A 428 4.38 -1.80 0.63
CA GLY A 428 3.31 -0.84 0.36
C GLY A 428 3.08 -0.63 -1.15
N ILE A 429 4.16 -0.56 -1.94
CA ILE A 429 4.03 -0.42 -3.41
C ILE A 429 3.45 -1.66 -4.06
N HIS A 430 3.74 -2.84 -3.51
CA HIS A 430 3.16 -4.09 -3.96
C HIS A 430 1.67 -4.17 -3.62
N GLY A 431 1.25 -3.61 -2.48
CA GLY A 431 -0.15 -3.49 -2.10
C GLY A 431 -0.96 -2.59 -3.03
N PHE A 432 -0.39 -1.46 -3.46
CA PHE A 432 -1.02 -0.60 -4.46
C PHE A 432 -1.29 -1.34 -5.77
N ASN A 433 -0.27 -1.99 -6.35
CA ASN A 433 -0.41 -2.75 -7.59
C ASN A 433 -1.43 -3.88 -7.42
N PHE A 434 -1.34 -4.61 -6.31
CA PHE A 434 -2.24 -5.71 -5.98
C PHE A 434 -3.73 -5.27 -5.95
N VAL A 435 -4.05 -4.16 -5.27
CA VAL A 435 -5.44 -3.65 -5.20
C VAL A 435 -5.89 -3.02 -6.51
N HIS A 436 -5.08 -2.11 -7.05
CA HIS A 436 -5.50 -1.27 -8.16
C HIS A 436 -5.50 -2.01 -9.49
N GLU A 437 -4.70 -3.07 -9.65
CA GLU A 437 -4.47 -3.70 -10.97
C GLU A 437 -4.99 -5.13 -11.04
N GLN A 438 -4.77 -5.94 -10.01
CA GLN A 438 -4.96 -7.39 -10.10
C GLN A 438 -6.31 -7.85 -9.56
N THR A 439 -6.76 -7.27 -8.45
CA THR A 439 -7.94 -7.77 -7.72
C THR A 439 -9.23 -7.02 -8.00
N GLY A 440 -9.19 -5.83 -8.60
CA GLY A 440 -10.38 -4.98 -8.80
C GLY A 440 -11.46 -5.61 -9.69
N ALA A 441 -11.09 -6.11 -10.87
CA ALA A 441 -12.04 -6.72 -11.81
C ALA A 441 -12.43 -8.16 -11.45
N PHE A 442 -11.60 -8.85 -10.66
CA PHE A 442 -11.74 -10.28 -10.38
C PHE A 442 -13.10 -10.67 -9.78
N PRO A 443 -13.50 -10.17 -8.60
CA PRO A 443 -14.76 -10.60 -7.99
C PRO A 443 -16.01 -10.21 -8.80
N MET A 444 -15.87 -9.23 -9.68
CA MET A 444 -16.95 -8.71 -10.52
C MET A 444 -17.29 -9.66 -11.68
N ALA A 445 -16.29 -10.33 -12.25
CA ALA A 445 -16.44 -11.09 -13.49
C ALA A 445 -16.17 -12.60 -13.36
N ILE A 446 -15.39 -13.04 -12.36
CA ILE A 446 -14.86 -14.41 -12.32
C ILE A 446 -15.95 -15.49 -12.29
N ARG A 447 -17.12 -15.19 -11.73
CA ARG A 447 -18.24 -16.15 -11.61
C ARG A 447 -18.89 -16.50 -12.94
N ASP A 448 -18.83 -15.58 -13.91
CA ASP A 448 -19.44 -15.75 -15.23
C ASP A 448 -18.43 -16.10 -16.32
N CYS A 449 -17.13 -16.16 -15.97
CA CYS A 449 -16.09 -16.55 -16.90
C CYS A 449 -16.24 -18.02 -17.34
N PRO A 450 -15.87 -18.36 -18.59
CA PRO A 450 -15.73 -19.74 -19.03
C PRO A 450 -14.86 -20.56 -18.07
N PRO A 451 -15.10 -21.88 -17.89
CA PRO A 451 -14.38 -22.69 -16.90
C PRO A 451 -12.85 -22.64 -17.01
N ASP A 452 -12.31 -22.66 -18.23
CA ASP A 452 -10.87 -22.60 -18.49
C ASP A 452 -10.27 -21.22 -18.14
N VAL A 453 -10.96 -20.13 -18.48
CA VAL A 453 -10.61 -18.78 -18.04
C VAL A 453 -10.66 -18.65 -16.52
N LYS A 454 -11.72 -19.17 -15.90
CA LYS A 454 -11.92 -19.12 -14.45
C LYS A 454 -10.81 -19.84 -13.71
N GLU A 455 -10.43 -21.03 -14.17
CA GLU A 455 -9.32 -21.80 -13.62
C GLU A 455 -8.00 -21.01 -13.70
N VAL A 456 -7.62 -20.58 -14.91
CA VAL A 456 -6.34 -19.89 -15.15
C VAL A 456 -6.25 -18.56 -14.42
N TRP A 457 -7.31 -17.74 -14.46
CA TRP A 457 -7.31 -16.45 -13.79
C TRP A 457 -7.25 -16.62 -12.27
N THR A 458 -8.04 -17.55 -11.71
CA THR A 458 -8.03 -17.83 -10.27
C THR A 458 -6.66 -18.34 -9.81
N GLU A 459 -6.04 -19.24 -10.56
CA GLU A 459 -4.72 -19.79 -10.24
C GLU A 459 -3.63 -18.71 -10.29
N GLY A 460 -3.57 -17.92 -11.36
CA GLY A 460 -2.57 -16.87 -11.52
C GLY A 460 -2.71 -15.78 -10.45
N LEU A 461 -3.95 -15.39 -10.12
CA LEU A 461 -4.20 -14.40 -9.07
C LEU A 461 -3.92 -14.98 -7.67
N ARG A 462 -4.26 -16.25 -7.42
CA ARG A 462 -4.00 -16.95 -6.14
C ARG A 462 -2.52 -16.86 -5.77
N ARG A 463 -1.62 -17.08 -6.72
CA ARG A 463 -0.17 -16.98 -6.50
C ARG A 463 0.25 -15.63 -5.94
N TYR A 464 -0.29 -14.56 -6.51
CA TYR A 464 0.02 -13.22 -6.02
C TYR A 464 -0.64 -12.96 -4.66
N VAL A 465 -1.89 -13.34 -4.46
CA VAL A 465 -2.60 -13.15 -3.17
C VAL A 465 -1.92 -13.91 -2.04
N ASP A 466 -1.59 -15.19 -2.25
CA ASP A 466 -0.96 -16.07 -1.26
C ASP A 466 0.38 -15.51 -0.79
N ARG A 467 1.18 -14.96 -1.71
CA ARG A 467 2.43 -14.28 -1.35
C ARG A 467 2.18 -13.09 -0.42
N MET A 468 1.18 -12.28 -0.73
CA MET A 468 0.90 -11.04 -0.01
C MET A 468 0.22 -11.28 1.34
N ALA A 469 -0.41 -12.44 1.55
CA ALA A 469 -1.25 -12.76 2.70
C ALA A 469 -0.55 -12.72 4.08
N ASN A 470 0.78 -12.87 4.10
CA ASN A 470 1.61 -12.77 5.31
C ASN A 470 2.69 -11.69 5.20
N SER A 471 2.63 -10.86 4.15
CA SER A 471 3.57 -9.76 3.92
C SER A 471 3.17 -8.53 4.75
N GLN A 472 4.13 -7.85 5.36
CA GLN A 472 3.87 -6.68 6.19
C GLN A 472 4.45 -5.40 5.56
N VAL A 473 3.77 -4.27 5.73
CA VAL A 473 4.24 -2.97 5.24
C VAL A 473 4.86 -2.19 6.38
N GLY A 474 6.19 -2.05 6.38
CA GLY A 474 6.91 -1.20 7.33
C GLY A 474 6.86 0.28 6.92
N GLY A 475 6.48 1.18 7.83
CA GLY A 475 6.68 2.63 7.69
C GLY A 475 5.45 3.53 7.47
N CYS A 476 4.41 3.06 6.76
CA CYS A 476 3.20 3.85 6.46
C CYS A 476 1.94 2.97 6.39
N THR A 477 0.97 3.17 7.30
CA THR A 477 -0.28 2.39 7.32
C THR A 477 -1.19 2.69 6.12
N ASN A 478 -1.07 3.87 5.50
CA ASN A 478 -1.85 4.24 4.31
C ASN A 478 -1.63 3.28 3.13
N GLN A 479 -0.44 2.69 2.99
CA GLN A 479 -0.18 1.71 1.94
C GLN A 479 -0.56 0.30 2.38
N TRP A 480 -0.40 0.01 3.67
CA TRP A 480 -0.73 -1.30 4.23
C TRP A 480 -2.19 -1.68 4.05
N VAL A 481 -3.12 -0.75 4.24
CA VAL A 481 -4.57 -1.00 4.15
C VAL A 481 -5.03 -1.53 2.78
N HIS A 482 -4.23 -1.34 1.72
CA HIS A 482 -4.52 -1.92 0.41
C HIS A 482 -4.45 -3.46 0.46
N LEU A 483 -3.52 -4.05 1.21
CA LEU A 483 -3.39 -5.51 1.28
C LEU A 483 -4.69 -6.21 1.74
N PRO A 484 -5.30 -5.88 2.90
CA PRO A 484 -6.55 -6.52 3.30
C PRO A 484 -7.70 -6.26 2.32
N GLU A 485 -7.77 -5.08 1.69
CA GLU A 485 -8.76 -4.78 0.64
C GLU A 485 -8.66 -5.75 -0.54
N GLY A 486 -7.45 -5.97 -1.07
CA GLY A 486 -7.23 -6.87 -2.20
C GLY A 486 -7.43 -8.35 -1.84
N ILE A 487 -7.05 -8.75 -0.62
CA ILE A 487 -7.29 -10.12 -0.13
C ILE A 487 -8.79 -10.38 0.02
N GLU A 488 -9.56 -9.44 0.57
CA GLU A 488 -11.02 -9.55 0.69
C GLU A 488 -11.72 -9.57 -0.68
N ARG A 489 -11.19 -8.87 -1.69
CA ARG A 489 -11.66 -8.99 -3.09
C ARG A 489 -11.45 -10.40 -3.64
N PHE A 490 -10.33 -11.04 -3.31
CA PHE A 490 -10.09 -12.42 -3.73
C PHE A 490 -11.06 -13.39 -3.05
N TYR A 491 -11.28 -13.24 -1.73
CA TYR A 491 -12.34 -13.98 -1.01
C TYR A 491 -13.70 -13.80 -1.67
N TRP A 492 -14.09 -12.57 -2.04
CA TRP A 492 -15.37 -12.32 -2.66
C TRP A 492 -15.54 -13.08 -4.00
N GLY A 493 -14.46 -13.19 -4.78
CA GLY A 493 -14.45 -13.95 -6.03
C GLY A 493 -14.47 -15.47 -5.84
N THR A 494 -13.75 -16.01 -4.84
CA THR A 494 -13.55 -17.46 -4.66
C THR A 494 -14.45 -18.12 -3.61
N GLY A 495 -14.85 -17.39 -2.57
CA GLY A 495 -15.52 -17.91 -1.38
C GLY A 495 -14.60 -18.66 -0.40
N GLU A 496 -13.27 -18.63 -0.60
CA GLU A 496 -12.32 -19.36 0.23
C GLU A 496 -12.04 -18.63 1.56
N GLU A 497 -12.71 -19.05 2.65
CA GLU A 497 -12.69 -18.41 3.98
C GLU A 497 -11.31 -18.07 4.57
N TRP A 498 -10.26 -18.81 4.19
CA TRP A 498 -8.90 -18.50 4.63
C TRP A 498 -8.47 -17.07 4.24
N TYR A 499 -8.85 -16.59 3.06
CA TYR A 499 -8.48 -15.24 2.62
C TYR A 499 -9.18 -14.16 3.45
N ARG A 500 -10.46 -14.35 3.79
CA ARG A 500 -11.16 -13.43 4.70
C ARG A 500 -10.48 -13.38 6.07
N LYS A 501 -10.06 -14.53 6.60
CA LYS A 501 -9.29 -14.59 7.85
C LYS A 501 -7.95 -13.84 7.72
N ALA A 502 -7.24 -14.00 6.61
CA ALA A 502 -5.99 -13.27 6.36
C ALA A 502 -6.21 -11.75 6.24
N ALA A 503 -7.27 -11.30 5.56
CA ALA A 503 -7.64 -9.90 5.47
C ALA A 503 -7.96 -9.31 6.86
N LEU A 504 -8.76 -10.02 7.67
CA LEU A 504 -9.10 -9.58 9.03
C LEU A 504 -7.89 -9.60 9.98
N ARG A 505 -6.96 -10.54 9.81
CA ARG A 505 -5.68 -10.55 10.54
C ARG A 505 -4.85 -9.31 10.23
N HIS A 506 -4.77 -8.89 8.97
CA HIS A 506 -4.13 -7.63 8.61
C HIS A 506 -4.83 -6.42 9.22
N MET A 507 -6.16 -6.40 9.23
CA MET A 507 -6.92 -5.33 9.87
C MET A 507 -6.70 -5.30 11.38
N HIS A 508 -6.58 -6.46 12.04
CA HIS A 508 -6.21 -6.56 13.44
C HIS A 508 -4.82 -5.96 13.70
N TRP A 509 -3.82 -6.31 12.88
CA TRP A 509 -2.48 -5.75 13.00
C TRP A 509 -2.42 -4.24 12.72
N ILE A 510 -3.31 -3.71 11.87
CA ILE A 510 -3.46 -2.27 11.62
C ILE A 510 -4.20 -1.57 12.77
N ALA A 511 -5.26 -2.18 13.31
CA ALA A 511 -6.06 -1.63 14.40
C ALA A 511 -5.33 -1.67 15.75
N THR A 512 -4.26 -2.47 15.83
CA THR A 512 -3.31 -2.52 16.94
C THR A 512 -1.99 -1.86 16.53
N HIS A 513 -1.07 -1.69 17.49
CA HIS A 513 0.30 -1.25 17.21
C HIS A 513 1.30 -2.41 17.33
N VAL A 514 0.82 -3.64 17.12
CA VAL A 514 1.55 -4.89 17.36
C VAL A 514 2.79 -5.02 16.47
N MET A 515 2.84 -4.32 15.32
CA MET A 515 3.95 -4.37 14.37
C MET A 515 4.89 -3.17 14.54
N TRP A 516 5.90 -3.26 15.40
CA TRP A 516 6.90 -2.19 15.62
C TRP A 516 6.32 -0.81 15.94
N ASN A 517 5.22 -0.75 16.69
CA ASN A 517 4.50 0.50 16.94
C ASN A 517 3.91 1.14 15.65
N HIS A 518 3.85 0.39 14.54
CA HIS A 518 3.07 0.72 13.35
C HIS A 518 1.66 0.16 13.48
N GLY A 519 0.71 0.82 12.80
CA GLY A 519 -0.72 0.63 12.99
C GLY A 519 -1.36 1.79 13.75
N GLN A 520 -2.45 1.52 14.47
CA GLN A 520 -3.22 2.51 15.20
C GLN A 520 -2.68 2.69 16.62
N ARG A 521 -2.38 3.95 16.96
CA ARG A 521 -1.90 4.36 18.29
C ARG A 521 -3.08 4.48 19.25
N GLU A 522 -2.81 4.47 20.55
CA GLU A 522 -3.84 4.62 21.58
C GLU A 522 -4.65 5.91 21.43
N ALA A 523 -4.03 6.98 20.92
CA ALA A 523 -4.71 8.24 20.61
C ALA A 523 -5.81 8.09 19.54
N GLY A 524 -5.78 7.05 18.70
CA GLY A 524 -6.79 6.75 17.68
C GLY A 524 -6.36 7.02 16.24
N TYR A 525 -5.22 7.67 16.01
CA TYR A 525 -4.67 7.82 14.65
C TYR A 525 -3.85 6.60 14.23
N MET A 526 -3.75 6.38 12.93
CA MET A 526 -2.89 5.41 12.30
C MET A 526 -1.60 6.06 11.82
N THR A 527 -0.50 5.33 11.99
CA THR A 527 0.84 5.87 11.82
C THR A 527 1.21 6.10 10.36
N GLU A 528 1.68 7.31 10.08
CA GLU A 528 2.18 7.79 8.81
C GLU A 528 3.50 8.53 9.06
N ALA A 529 4.61 8.06 8.48
CA ALA A 529 5.95 8.52 8.89
C ALA A 529 6.13 8.50 10.43
N SER A 530 5.70 7.37 11.03
CA SER A 530 5.70 7.07 12.47
C SER A 530 4.72 7.86 13.36
N GLY A 531 3.94 8.82 12.86
CA GLY A 531 3.00 9.58 13.69
C GLY A 531 1.69 9.95 13.01
N PRO A 532 0.94 10.91 13.55
CA PRO A 532 -0.36 11.28 12.99
C PRO A 532 -0.22 12.00 11.66
N ASP A 533 -1.18 11.79 10.75
CA ASP A 533 -1.32 12.54 9.52
C ASP A 533 -2.79 12.57 9.11
N ALA A 534 -3.42 13.75 9.18
CA ALA A 534 -4.86 13.87 8.97
C ALA A 534 -5.28 13.45 7.55
N THR A 535 -4.47 13.73 6.53
CA THR A 535 -4.87 13.41 5.14
C THR A 535 -4.79 11.91 4.86
N TYR A 536 -3.68 11.26 5.23
CA TYR A 536 -3.46 9.84 4.97
C TYR A 536 -4.26 8.91 5.89
N ASN A 537 -4.60 9.38 7.10
CA ASN A 537 -5.62 8.70 7.91
C ASN A 537 -6.98 8.66 7.20
N GLY A 538 -7.28 9.65 6.36
CA GLY A 538 -8.43 9.62 5.48
C GLY A 538 -8.37 8.48 4.45
N LEU A 539 -7.26 8.35 3.73
CA LEU A 539 -7.08 7.23 2.80
C LEU A 539 -7.24 5.89 3.51
N MET A 540 -6.64 5.76 4.70
CA MET A 540 -6.74 4.55 5.50
C MET A 540 -8.19 4.24 5.86
N ALA A 541 -8.87 5.21 6.47
CA ALA A 541 -10.26 5.06 6.91
C ALA A 541 -11.21 4.73 5.75
N HIS A 542 -10.95 5.24 4.54
CA HIS A 542 -11.73 4.88 3.35
C HIS A 542 -11.71 3.39 3.03
N TYR A 543 -10.52 2.77 2.95
CA TYR A 543 -10.41 1.34 2.68
C TYR A 543 -10.90 0.49 3.87
N ALA A 544 -10.59 0.90 5.10
CA ALA A 544 -11.10 0.23 6.29
C ALA A 544 -12.63 0.24 6.34
N ALA A 545 -13.29 1.35 5.96
CA ALA A 545 -14.75 1.43 5.85
C ALA A 545 -15.30 0.46 4.79
N HIS A 546 -14.63 0.33 3.64
CA HIS A 546 -15.06 -0.61 2.60
C HIS A 546 -14.88 -2.08 3.03
N VAL A 547 -13.79 -2.40 3.74
CA VAL A 547 -13.58 -3.72 4.35
C VAL A 547 -14.62 -3.99 5.44
N TYR A 548 -14.93 -3.00 6.28
CA TYR A 548 -15.98 -3.12 7.30
C TYR A 548 -17.32 -3.48 6.67
N HIS A 549 -17.74 -2.81 5.59
CA HIS A 549 -19.04 -3.12 4.99
C HIS A 549 -19.17 -4.53 4.43
N ARG A 550 -18.05 -5.15 4.02
CA ARG A 550 -18.02 -6.54 3.55
C ARG A 550 -17.88 -7.59 4.64
N THR A 551 -17.21 -7.25 5.73
CA THR A 551 -16.88 -8.20 6.80
C THR A 551 -17.73 -8.04 8.05
N LYS A 552 -18.29 -6.84 8.26
CA LYS A 552 -18.96 -6.38 9.47
C LYS A 552 -18.15 -6.62 10.75
N SER A 553 -16.82 -6.55 10.65
CA SER A 553 -15.91 -6.74 11.78
C SER A 553 -16.09 -5.63 12.84
N PRO A 554 -16.42 -5.98 14.10
CA PRO A 554 -16.54 -5.00 15.19
C PRO A 554 -15.23 -4.27 15.48
N GLU A 555 -14.09 -4.94 15.33
CA GLU A 555 -12.77 -4.34 15.56
C GLU A 555 -12.45 -3.26 14.53
N VAL A 556 -12.79 -3.50 13.25
CA VAL A 556 -12.61 -2.50 12.20
C VAL A 556 -13.51 -1.28 12.45
N LEU A 557 -14.77 -1.51 12.85
CA LEU A 557 -15.70 -0.45 13.21
C LEU A 557 -15.16 0.41 14.37
N ASP A 558 -14.64 -0.23 15.41
CA ASP A 558 -14.08 0.42 16.59
C ASP A 558 -12.80 1.21 16.25
N SER A 559 -11.94 0.65 15.40
CA SER A 559 -10.76 1.35 14.86
C SER A 559 -11.14 2.62 14.09
N LEU A 560 -12.15 2.55 13.21
CA LEU A 560 -12.69 3.71 12.50
C LEU A 560 -13.29 4.74 13.44
N ARG A 561 -14.07 4.31 14.45
CA ARG A 561 -14.65 5.18 15.46
C ARG A 561 -13.58 5.98 16.18
N ARG A 562 -12.52 5.33 16.68
CA ARG A 562 -11.40 6.02 17.34
C ARG A 562 -10.73 7.05 16.44
N CYS A 563 -10.52 6.72 15.17
CA CYS A 563 -9.92 7.62 14.19
C CYS A 563 -10.78 8.88 13.99
N PHE A 564 -12.07 8.69 13.70
CA PHE A 564 -13.00 9.80 13.48
C PHE A 564 -13.17 10.64 14.73
N HIS A 565 -13.28 9.99 15.90
CA HIS A 565 -13.41 10.67 17.17
C HIS A 565 -12.22 11.62 17.43
N LEU A 566 -10.98 11.13 17.31
CA LEU A 566 -9.79 11.96 17.44
C LEU A 566 -9.77 13.10 16.41
N PHE A 567 -9.89 12.78 15.12
CA PHE A 567 -9.65 13.81 14.10
C PHE A 567 -10.75 14.87 14.04
N ASN A 568 -11.98 14.58 14.49
CA ASN A 568 -13.01 15.60 14.67
C ASN A 568 -12.64 16.63 15.75
N HIS A 569 -11.73 16.32 16.69
CA HIS A 569 -11.18 17.29 17.63
C HIS A 569 -10.16 18.27 17.00
N THR A 570 -9.68 17.97 15.79
CA THR A 570 -8.62 18.75 15.11
C THR A 570 -9.18 19.82 14.16
N ILE A 571 -10.50 19.92 14.07
CA ILE A 571 -11.23 20.84 13.20
C ILE A 571 -12.31 21.61 13.97
N ALA A 572 -12.66 22.80 13.48
CA ALA A 572 -13.68 23.67 14.06
C ALA A 572 -14.52 24.37 12.97
N THR A 573 -15.74 24.77 13.34
CA THR A 573 -16.68 25.50 12.49
C THR A 573 -16.44 27.02 12.58
N GLU A 574 -16.45 27.74 11.48
CA GLU A 574 -16.46 29.21 11.48
C GLU A 574 -17.90 29.73 11.52
N PRO A 575 -18.15 30.96 12.01
CA PRO A 575 -19.50 31.50 12.14
C PRO A 575 -20.36 31.49 10.86
N GLY A 576 -19.77 31.60 9.67
CA GLY A 576 -20.47 31.51 8.39
C GLY A 576 -20.53 30.10 7.79
N GLY A 577 -20.04 29.08 8.51
CA GLY A 577 -20.18 27.67 8.15
C GLY A 577 -18.95 27.00 7.51
N MET A 578 -17.91 27.74 7.13
CA MET A 578 -16.61 27.19 6.71
C MET A 578 -15.99 26.38 7.85
N TRP A 579 -15.19 25.35 7.53
CA TRP A 579 -14.44 24.60 8.54
C TRP A 579 -12.94 24.84 8.39
N LEU A 580 -12.24 24.95 9.51
CA LEU A 580 -10.78 25.05 9.57
C LEU A 580 -10.21 23.90 10.40
N GLY A 581 -9.04 23.42 10.02
CA GLY A 581 -8.34 22.35 10.73
C GLY A 581 -6.90 22.70 11.04
N SER A 582 -6.39 22.18 12.15
CA SER A 582 -4.96 22.23 12.43
C SER A 582 -4.25 21.08 11.71
N SER A 583 -3.02 21.34 11.24
CA SER A 583 -2.14 20.30 10.70
C SER A 583 -0.75 20.31 11.32
N SER A 584 -0.45 21.17 12.31
CA SER A 584 0.90 21.28 12.90
C SER A 584 1.44 19.98 13.51
N PHE A 585 0.55 19.04 13.87
CA PHE A 585 0.92 17.70 14.34
C PHE A 585 1.16 16.69 13.21
N CYS A 586 0.88 17.00 11.93
CA CYS A 586 0.96 16.03 10.84
C CYS A 586 2.42 15.72 10.47
N HIS A 587 2.76 14.44 10.37
CA HIS A 587 4.15 13.99 10.17
C HIS A 587 4.59 13.94 8.71
N ARG A 588 3.64 13.92 7.75
CA ARG A 588 3.98 13.77 6.33
C ARG A 588 3.41 14.86 5.46
N THR A 589 2.14 15.22 5.63
CA THR A 589 1.42 16.13 4.74
C THR A 589 1.14 17.47 5.41
N PRO A 590 0.97 18.54 4.61
CA PRO A 590 0.60 19.85 5.11
C PRO A 590 -0.92 19.99 5.37
N GLY A 591 -1.73 19.02 4.92
CA GLY A 591 -3.19 19.07 4.98
C GLY A 591 -3.76 18.69 6.35
N ASP A 592 -5.03 19.05 6.57
CA ASP A 592 -5.77 18.81 7.80
C ASP A 592 -7.00 17.92 7.57
N TRP A 593 -7.78 17.68 8.63
CA TRP A 593 -8.96 16.83 8.57
C TRP A 593 -10.18 17.47 7.87
N THR A 594 -10.13 18.74 7.43
CA THR A 594 -11.23 19.34 6.66
C THR A 594 -11.31 18.79 5.23
N SER A 595 -10.22 18.26 4.68
CA SER A 595 -10.21 17.62 3.37
C SER A 595 -9.37 16.34 3.39
N PRO A 596 -9.84 15.29 4.08
CA PRO A 596 -9.10 14.05 4.20
C PRO A 596 -9.04 13.35 2.84
N GLN A 597 -7.96 12.62 2.60
CA GLN A 597 -7.78 11.91 1.34
C GLN A 597 -8.88 10.84 1.18
N TYR A 598 -9.38 10.71 -0.03
CA TYR A 598 -10.49 9.81 -0.39
C TYR A 598 -11.75 9.99 0.48
N GLY A 599 -11.95 11.17 1.06
CA GLY A 599 -13.15 11.47 1.85
C GLY A 599 -13.26 10.69 3.16
N ALA A 600 -12.20 10.00 3.59
CA ALA A 600 -12.15 9.22 4.84
C ALA A 600 -13.22 8.12 5.00
N GLY A 601 -13.88 7.71 3.92
CA GLY A 601 -15.03 6.80 4.02
C GLY A 601 -16.20 7.36 4.83
N LEU A 602 -16.24 8.68 5.07
CA LEU A 602 -17.25 9.33 5.93
C LEU A 602 -18.68 9.05 5.45
N ALA A 603 -18.90 9.14 4.14
CA ALA A 603 -20.20 8.81 3.55
C ALA A 603 -20.59 7.35 3.80
N MET A 604 -19.65 6.41 3.61
CA MET A 604 -19.91 4.98 3.84
C MET A 604 -20.24 4.68 5.31
N MET A 605 -19.63 5.40 6.24
CA MET A 605 -19.79 5.15 7.68
C MET A 605 -20.90 5.98 8.33
N ALA A 606 -21.56 6.87 7.61
CA ALA A 606 -22.53 7.80 8.19
C ALA A 606 -23.80 7.13 8.74
N ASP A 607 -24.15 5.94 8.25
CA ASP A 607 -25.25 5.12 8.80
C ASP A 607 -24.84 4.37 10.07
N ASP A 608 -23.54 4.16 10.29
CA ASP A 608 -23.00 3.32 11.34
C ASP A 608 -22.48 4.15 12.52
N LEU A 609 -21.82 5.27 12.23
CA LEU A 609 -21.08 6.11 13.18
C LEU A 609 -21.53 7.58 13.13
N PRO A 610 -22.06 8.14 14.24
CA PRO A 610 -22.37 9.56 14.30
C PRO A 610 -21.14 10.45 14.07
N GLU A 611 -19.95 10.00 14.45
CA GLU A 611 -18.68 10.71 14.24
C GLU A 611 -18.36 10.92 12.75
N ALA A 612 -18.82 10.02 11.87
CA ALA A 612 -18.71 10.19 10.43
C ALA A 612 -19.78 11.15 9.89
N GLY A 613 -21.00 11.04 10.40
CA GLY A 613 -22.16 11.82 9.95
C GLY A 613 -22.11 13.32 10.27
N ILE A 614 -21.27 13.76 11.22
CA ILE A 614 -20.99 15.21 11.50
C ILE A 614 -20.66 15.96 10.20
N ARG A 615 -20.05 15.28 9.22
CA ARG A 615 -19.51 15.88 8.00
C ARG A 615 -20.43 15.79 6.78
N ALA A 616 -21.66 15.31 6.96
CA ALA A 616 -22.61 15.20 5.87
C ALA A 616 -22.86 16.55 5.20
N GLY A 617 -22.68 16.61 3.87
CA GLY A 617 -22.88 17.81 3.06
C GLY A 617 -21.71 18.81 3.13
N ARG A 618 -20.65 18.51 3.89
CA ARG A 618 -19.50 19.40 4.10
C ARG A 618 -18.18 18.79 3.65
N ALA A 619 -18.11 17.48 3.42
CA ALA A 619 -16.94 16.84 2.83
C ALA A 619 -17.10 16.75 1.30
N TRP A 620 -15.99 16.90 0.58
CA TRP A 620 -15.97 16.95 -0.89
C TRP A 620 -16.54 15.71 -1.60
N MET A 621 -16.69 14.59 -0.88
CA MET A 621 -17.24 13.31 -1.38
C MET A 621 -18.43 12.83 -0.56
N PHE A 622 -19.09 13.72 0.19
CA PHE A 622 -20.22 13.32 1.02
C PHE A 622 -21.37 14.31 0.91
N GLU A 623 -22.30 14.02 0.00
CA GLU A 623 -23.63 14.62 -0.02
C GLU A 623 -24.63 13.70 0.70
N PRO A 624 -25.43 14.23 1.64
CA PRO A 624 -26.44 13.44 2.32
C PRO A 624 -27.58 13.07 1.35
N PRO A 625 -28.34 12.01 1.66
CA PRO A 625 -29.55 11.68 0.89
C PRO A 625 -30.51 12.88 0.84
N ALA A 626 -31.03 13.20 -0.34
CA ALA A 626 -32.03 14.25 -0.52
C ALA A 626 -33.37 13.84 0.10
N ARG A 627 -33.89 14.65 1.03
CA ARG A 627 -35.11 14.38 1.81
C ARG A 627 -36.28 15.24 1.36
N THR A 628 -36.06 16.48 0.93
CA THR A 628 -37.12 17.35 0.39
C THR A 628 -37.20 17.31 -1.14
N ASP A 629 -38.31 17.79 -1.69
CA ASP A 629 -38.45 17.89 -3.15
C ASP A 629 -37.52 18.98 -3.73
N GLU A 630 -37.24 20.06 -3.00
CA GLU A 630 -36.24 21.05 -3.43
C GLU A 630 -34.83 20.44 -3.46
N GLU A 631 -34.45 19.68 -2.43
CA GLU A 631 -33.16 18.99 -2.37
C GLU A 631 -33.02 17.98 -3.51
N LYS A 632 -34.07 17.21 -3.81
CA LYS A 632 -34.09 16.29 -4.94
C LYS A 632 -33.95 17.04 -6.26
N GLN A 633 -34.68 18.14 -6.46
CA GLN A 633 -34.59 18.93 -7.69
C GLN A 633 -33.19 19.53 -7.88
N ALA A 634 -32.58 20.05 -6.81
CA ALA A 634 -31.22 20.56 -6.84
C ALA A 634 -30.20 19.46 -7.18
N ALA A 635 -30.33 18.28 -6.55
CA ALA A 635 -29.49 17.12 -6.84
C ALA A 635 -29.66 16.62 -8.27
N GLN A 636 -30.89 16.62 -8.82
CA GLN A 636 -31.16 16.27 -10.22
C GLN A 636 -30.51 17.26 -11.18
N GLU A 637 -30.58 18.57 -10.90
CA GLU A 637 -29.91 19.58 -11.73
C GLU A 637 -28.39 19.41 -11.69
N LYS A 638 -27.82 19.14 -10.51
CA LYS A 638 -26.40 18.85 -10.36
C LYS A 638 -25.99 17.59 -11.11
N LEU A 639 -26.78 16.51 -11.01
CA LEU A 639 -26.52 15.29 -11.76
C LEU A 639 -26.56 15.55 -13.27
N ARG A 640 -27.57 16.27 -13.79
CA ARG A 640 -27.62 16.66 -15.22
C ARG A 640 -26.36 17.40 -15.66
N LYS A 641 -25.84 18.29 -14.82
CA LYS A 641 -24.55 18.95 -15.06
C LYS A 641 -23.43 17.92 -15.13
N MET A 642 -23.37 16.92 -14.26
CA MET A 642 -22.31 15.90 -14.28
C MET A 642 -22.41 14.88 -15.43
N LEU A 643 -23.59 14.69 -16.02
CA LEU A 643 -23.76 13.74 -17.15
C LEU A 643 -22.92 14.09 -18.38
N HIS A 644 -22.46 15.35 -18.53
CA HIS A 644 -21.59 15.74 -19.65
C HIS A 644 -20.25 14.97 -19.66
N TYR A 645 -19.84 14.42 -18.52
CA TYR A 645 -18.60 13.67 -18.42
C TYR A 645 -18.62 12.32 -19.17
N TYR A 646 -19.79 11.84 -19.59
CA TYR A 646 -19.97 10.47 -20.08
C TYR A 646 -19.91 10.23 -21.59
N PRO A 647 -20.54 11.02 -22.48
CA PRO A 647 -20.53 10.64 -23.91
C PRO A 647 -19.18 10.91 -24.57
N GLU A 648 -18.36 11.78 -23.99
CA GLU A 648 -17.07 12.17 -24.54
C GLU A 648 -15.92 11.44 -23.83
N ASP A 649 -14.82 11.23 -24.56
CA ASP A 649 -13.57 10.73 -23.97
C ASP A 649 -12.90 11.82 -23.12
N ASN A 650 -13.49 12.10 -21.96
CA ASN A 650 -12.98 13.10 -21.01
C ASN A 650 -11.72 12.62 -20.28
N LEU A 651 -11.32 11.35 -20.44
CA LEU A 651 -10.10 10.82 -19.85
C LEU A 651 -8.87 11.63 -20.27
N TRP A 652 -8.85 12.14 -21.50
CA TRP A 652 -7.72 12.89 -22.06
C TRP A 652 -7.94 14.38 -22.20
N LYS A 653 -9.17 14.87 -22.03
CA LYS A 653 -9.49 16.30 -22.14
C LYS A 653 -9.03 17.11 -20.92
N GLU A 654 -8.77 16.46 -19.78
CA GLU A 654 -8.18 17.10 -18.62
C GLU A 654 -6.90 16.36 -18.18
N THR A 655 -5.81 17.10 -18.00
CA THR A 655 -4.48 16.56 -17.68
C THR A 655 -4.45 15.71 -16.41
N ALA A 656 -5.36 15.96 -15.45
CA ALA A 656 -5.45 15.20 -14.20
C ALA A 656 -6.22 13.88 -14.34
N ASN A 657 -7.01 13.69 -15.40
CA ASN A 657 -7.96 12.58 -15.49
C ASN A 657 -7.34 11.19 -15.64
N PRO A 658 -6.19 10.96 -16.31
CA PRO A 658 -5.58 9.63 -16.35
C PRO A 658 -5.24 9.09 -14.96
N GLY A 659 -4.68 9.94 -14.09
CA GLY A 659 -4.40 9.57 -12.69
C GLY A 659 -5.68 9.36 -11.88
N ARG A 660 -6.71 10.18 -12.09
CA ARG A 660 -7.99 10.06 -11.38
C ARG A 660 -8.83 8.87 -11.83
N ALA A 661 -8.74 8.46 -13.08
CA ALA A 661 -9.42 7.28 -13.61
C ALA A 661 -8.98 5.99 -12.91
N SER A 662 -7.72 5.91 -12.50
CA SER A 662 -7.25 4.82 -11.64
C SER A 662 -8.00 4.79 -10.30
N GLY A 663 -8.34 5.96 -9.75
CA GLY A 663 -9.13 6.10 -8.53
C GLY A 663 -10.63 5.90 -8.69
N ALA A 664 -11.18 5.86 -9.91
CA ALA A 664 -12.64 5.84 -10.09
C ALA A 664 -13.31 4.63 -9.42
N PHE A 665 -12.69 3.46 -9.58
CA PHE A 665 -13.15 2.23 -8.95
C PHE A 665 -12.82 2.13 -7.47
N ASP A 666 -11.69 2.66 -7.01
CA ASP A 666 -11.27 2.46 -5.61
C ASP A 666 -11.78 3.55 -4.67
N ILE A 667 -12.29 4.67 -5.21
CA ILE A 667 -12.71 5.85 -4.44
C ILE A 667 -14.24 6.01 -4.48
N HIS A 668 -14.83 6.47 -5.59
CA HIS A 668 -16.27 6.76 -5.61
C HIS A 668 -17.13 5.48 -5.67
N PHE A 669 -16.68 4.43 -6.35
CA PHE A 669 -17.50 3.23 -6.50
C PHE A 669 -17.82 2.54 -5.15
N PRO A 670 -16.88 2.37 -4.20
CA PRO A 670 -17.19 1.89 -2.85
C PRO A 670 -18.21 2.76 -2.11
N VAL A 671 -18.13 4.09 -2.27
CA VAL A 671 -19.11 5.00 -1.69
C VAL A 671 -20.48 4.84 -2.34
N TYR A 672 -20.54 4.62 -3.65
CA TYR A 672 -21.80 4.33 -4.36
C TYR A 672 -22.44 3.02 -3.89
N LEU A 673 -21.63 1.98 -3.66
CA LEU A 673 -22.11 0.67 -3.19
C LEU A 673 -22.61 0.73 -1.75
N ASN A 674 -21.94 1.51 -0.90
CA ASN A 674 -22.24 1.65 0.52
C ASN A 674 -22.80 3.05 0.83
N TYR A 675 -23.58 3.61 -0.11
CA TYR A 675 -24.12 4.95 0.03
C TYR A 675 -25.10 4.97 1.22
N PRO A 676 -25.00 5.98 2.11
CA PRO A 676 -25.79 6.00 3.34
C PRO A 676 -27.28 6.12 3.02
N LYS A 677 -28.11 5.33 3.70
CA LYS A 677 -29.57 5.48 3.69
C LYS A 677 -30.00 6.55 4.70
N GLU A 678 -29.31 6.64 5.83
CA GLU A 678 -29.64 7.52 6.94
C GLU A 678 -28.39 8.08 7.61
N VAL A 679 -28.18 9.38 7.52
CA VAL A 679 -27.07 10.01 8.24
C VAL A 679 -27.36 10.06 9.75
N LYS A 680 -26.58 9.33 10.55
CA LYS A 680 -26.50 9.53 12.00
C LYS A 680 -25.82 10.85 12.28
N THR A 681 -26.58 11.81 12.79
CA THR A 681 -26.04 13.14 13.12
C THR A 681 -25.20 13.07 14.39
N GLY A 682 -23.94 13.50 14.31
CA GLY A 682 -23.13 13.84 15.48
C GLY A 682 -23.01 15.35 15.67
N ILE A 683 -22.32 15.75 16.74
CA ILE A 683 -21.97 17.15 17.03
C ILE A 683 -20.45 17.29 16.96
N LEU A 684 -19.96 18.37 16.37
CA LEU A 684 -18.52 18.62 16.33
C LEU A 684 -18.03 18.93 17.76
N PRO A 685 -16.88 18.40 18.21
CA PRO A 685 -16.49 18.53 19.61
C PRO A 685 -16.37 19.97 20.15
N CYS A 686 -16.03 20.94 19.29
CA CYS A 686 -16.01 22.35 19.69
C CYS A 686 -17.40 22.94 19.95
N GLU A 687 -18.46 22.33 19.41
CA GLU A 687 -19.87 22.75 19.55
C GLU A 687 -20.63 21.92 20.60
N GLU A 688 -19.99 20.95 21.25
CA GLU A 688 -20.62 20.20 22.32
C GLU A 688 -21.11 21.14 23.44
N PRO A 689 -22.33 20.95 23.95
CA PRO A 689 -22.91 21.84 24.96
C PRO A 689 -22.21 21.68 26.32
N GLU A 690 -21.69 20.49 26.61
CA GLU A 690 -21.04 20.18 27.87
C GLU A 690 -19.55 20.55 27.84
N ASN A 691 -19.04 20.98 28.99
CA ASN A 691 -17.60 21.17 29.17
C ASN A 691 -16.92 19.82 29.28
N PHE A 692 -15.72 19.70 28.69
CA PHE A 692 -14.90 18.51 28.85
C PHE A 692 -13.41 18.83 28.83
N THR A 693 -12.66 17.90 29.40
CA THR A 693 -11.23 17.75 29.21
C THR A 693 -11.02 16.33 28.69
N ARG A 694 -10.35 16.17 27.54
CA ARG A 694 -10.10 14.86 26.93
C ARG A 694 -8.62 14.67 26.65
N ASN A 695 -8.14 13.46 26.91
CA ASN A 695 -6.76 13.04 26.68
C ASN A 695 -6.77 11.82 25.75
N PHE A 696 -6.07 11.94 24.62
CA PHE A 696 -5.93 10.88 23.64
C PHE A 696 -4.50 10.35 23.66
N GLY A 697 -4.32 9.20 24.32
CA GLY A 697 -3.07 8.44 24.33
C GLY A 697 -1.85 9.20 24.86
N GLU A 698 -2.04 10.19 25.75
CA GLU A 698 -0.99 11.11 26.21
C GLU A 698 -0.32 11.89 25.07
N GLU A 699 -1.05 12.17 23.99
CA GLU A 699 -0.51 12.90 22.84
C GLU A 699 -1.33 14.14 22.48
N PHE A 700 -2.67 14.02 22.54
CA PHE A 700 -3.59 15.13 22.25
C PHE A 700 -4.41 15.46 23.49
N TYR A 701 -4.45 16.75 23.83
CA TYR A 701 -5.17 17.27 24.99
C TYR A 701 -6.19 18.29 24.50
N CYS A 702 -7.48 18.00 24.69
CA CYS A 702 -8.59 18.80 24.17
C CYS A 702 -9.44 19.36 25.32
N PHE A 703 -9.85 20.62 25.20
CA PHE A 703 -10.55 21.36 26.24
C PHE A 703 -11.76 22.06 25.64
N LYS A 704 -12.96 21.71 26.11
CA LYS A 704 -14.18 22.47 25.89
C LYS A 704 -14.57 23.17 27.18
N ARG A 705 -14.76 24.48 27.08
CA ARG A 705 -15.20 25.39 28.15
C ARG A 705 -16.41 26.18 27.66
N PRO A 706 -17.12 26.93 28.52
CA PRO A 706 -18.31 27.66 28.10
C PRO A 706 -18.03 28.59 26.91
N ASP A 707 -16.91 29.31 26.96
CA ASP A 707 -16.64 30.38 26.00
C ASP A 707 -15.69 29.97 24.86
N TYR A 708 -14.99 28.83 24.99
CA TYR A 708 -13.98 28.44 24.02
C TYR A 708 -13.77 26.92 23.90
N TYR A 709 -13.11 26.54 22.80
CA TYR A 709 -12.53 25.23 22.57
C TYR A 709 -11.04 25.38 22.21
N ALA A 710 -10.21 24.47 22.72
CA ALA A 710 -8.79 24.43 22.41
C ALA A 710 -8.24 23.00 22.38
N PHE A 711 -7.17 22.78 21.63
CA PHE A 711 -6.38 21.57 21.79
C PHE A 711 -4.88 21.77 21.57
N VAL A 712 -4.10 20.87 22.17
CA VAL A 712 -2.63 20.82 22.14
C VAL A 712 -2.17 19.43 21.72
N TYR A 713 -1.10 19.37 20.90
CA TYR A 713 -0.35 18.15 20.62
C TYR A 713 1.03 18.21 21.28
N ALA A 714 1.38 17.16 22.03
CA ALA A 714 2.69 17.01 22.68
C ALA A 714 3.24 15.57 22.56
N GLY A 715 2.82 14.84 21.53
CA GLY A 715 3.30 13.48 21.26
C GLY A 715 4.74 13.43 20.74
N VAL A 716 5.44 12.32 20.99
CA VAL A 716 6.78 12.03 20.45
C VAL A 716 6.72 10.68 19.73
N ALA A 717 6.07 10.66 18.57
CA ALA A 717 5.86 9.42 17.82
C ALA A 717 7.06 8.99 16.93
N GLN A 718 7.92 9.93 16.50
CA GLN A 718 9.14 9.58 15.75
C GLN A 718 10.26 9.07 16.67
N ALA A 719 10.90 7.97 16.28
CA ALA A 719 12.07 7.44 16.98
C ALA A 719 13.34 8.25 16.69
N ASP A 720 14.30 8.25 17.61
CA ASP A 720 15.52 9.07 17.58
C ASP A 720 16.36 8.93 16.30
N TRP A 721 16.36 7.75 15.66
CA TRP A 721 17.10 7.53 14.42
C TRP A 721 16.62 8.39 13.24
N THR A 722 15.42 8.99 13.34
CA THR A 722 14.89 9.93 12.34
C THR A 722 15.43 11.35 12.51
N LYS A 723 16.12 11.67 13.62
CA LYS A 723 16.70 12.98 13.92
C LYS A 723 17.55 13.62 12.81
N PRO A 724 18.33 12.85 12.02
CA PRO A 724 19.07 13.40 10.88
C PRO A 724 18.19 13.96 9.75
N ARG A 725 16.90 13.60 9.70
CA ARG A 725 15.93 14.06 8.68
C ARG A 725 15.20 15.35 9.06
N ARG A 726 15.43 15.85 10.28
CA ARG A 726 14.88 17.13 10.74
C ARG A 726 15.22 18.26 9.76
N PRO A 727 14.28 19.17 9.49
CA PRO A 727 14.52 20.33 8.63
C PRO A 727 15.62 21.24 9.17
N LYS A 728 16.30 21.90 8.23
CA LYS A 728 17.40 22.82 8.51
C LYS A 728 16.99 24.29 8.58
N ASP A 729 15.75 24.60 8.18
CA ASP A 729 15.19 25.94 8.08
C ASP A 729 13.80 25.95 8.71
N ALA A 730 13.48 26.99 9.49
CA ALA A 730 12.20 27.16 10.15
C ALA A 730 11.04 27.37 9.16
N ASN A 731 11.29 27.76 7.91
CA ASN A 731 10.29 27.86 6.85
C ASN A 731 9.95 26.52 6.18
N HIS A 732 10.74 25.47 6.43
CA HIS A 732 10.42 24.16 5.90
C HIS A 732 9.28 23.52 6.69
N GLN A 733 8.50 22.71 5.98
CA GLN A 733 7.49 21.86 6.58
C GLN A 733 8.09 20.94 7.67
N TYR A 734 7.51 20.97 8.87
CA TYR A 734 7.85 20.08 9.96
C TYR A 734 6.71 19.97 10.99
N GLN A 735 6.51 18.77 11.52
CA GLN A 735 5.61 18.58 12.64
C GLN A 735 6.15 19.25 13.91
N LEU A 736 5.25 19.74 14.76
CA LEU A 736 5.60 20.40 16.01
C LEU A 736 4.80 19.83 17.18
N ASN A 737 5.48 19.66 18.31
CA ASN A 737 5.01 18.95 19.50
C ASN A 737 5.48 19.60 20.80
N ASP A 738 5.93 20.86 20.77
CA ASP A 738 6.46 21.58 21.94
C ASP A 738 5.38 22.05 22.92
N GLY A 739 4.14 21.55 22.75
CA GLY A 739 3.00 21.86 23.60
C GLY A 739 2.27 23.14 23.22
N GLY A 740 2.64 23.84 22.15
CA GLY A 740 1.88 25.01 21.71
C GLY A 740 0.42 24.71 21.38
N LEU A 741 -0.43 25.74 21.48
CA LEU A 741 -1.83 25.65 21.06
C LEU A 741 -1.90 25.34 19.55
N CYS A 742 -2.49 24.19 19.22
CA CYS A 742 -2.73 23.81 17.83
C CYS A 742 -3.98 24.48 17.28
N LEU A 743 -4.98 24.71 18.14
CA LEU A 743 -6.22 25.40 17.81
C LEU A 743 -6.79 26.11 19.04
N PHE A 744 -7.28 27.35 18.86
CA PHE A 744 -8.11 28.07 19.81
C PHE A 744 -9.30 28.72 19.10
N TRP A 745 -10.51 28.46 19.60
CA TRP A 745 -11.77 28.73 18.93
C TRP A 745 -12.85 29.22 19.89
N SER A 746 -13.74 30.09 19.44
CA SER A 746 -15.02 30.38 20.10
C SER A 746 -16.15 30.39 19.09
N LYS A 747 -17.39 30.19 19.56
CA LYS A 747 -18.59 30.14 18.72
C LYS A 747 -18.81 31.43 17.91
N ASP A 748 -18.50 32.57 18.52
CA ASP A 748 -18.81 33.89 17.97
C ASP A 748 -17.78 34.40 16.97
N PHE A 749 -16.52 33.97 17.10
CA PHE A 749 -15.43 34.43 16.25
C PHE A 749 -14.91 33.34 15.30
N GLY A 750 -14.99 32.07 15.67
CA GLY A 750 -14.26 30.98 15.01
C GLY A 750 -12.82 30.86 15.51
N ALA A 751 -11.92 30.30 14.70
CA ALA A 751 -10.52 30.10 15.09
C ALA A 751 -9.72 31.41 15.06
N SER A 752 -8.90 31.64 16.10
CA SER A 752 -7.89 32.72 16.14
C SER A 752 -6.46 32.22 16.20
N ILE A 753 -6.23 31.05 16.79
CA ILE A 753 -4.95 30.36 16.78
C ILE A 753 -5.15 29.08 15.97
N LEU A 754 -4.33 28.88 14.94
CA LEU A 754 -4.42 27.71 14.07
C LEU A 754 -3.02 27.30 13.61
N GLY A 755 -2.51 26.22 14.18
CA GLY A 755 -1.21 25.63 13.83
C GLY A 755 -1.28 24.83 12.53
N LYS A 756 -0.29 25.01 11.65
CA LYS A 756 -0.16 24.29 10.38
C LYS A 756 1.24 23.72 10.19
N ASN A 757 1.31 22.52 9.62
CA ASN A 757 2.56 21.89 9.20
C ASN A 757 3.05 22.51 7.89
N TRP A 758 3.34 23.81 7.91
CA TRP A 758 3.84 24.57 6.76
C TRP A 758 5.19 25.22 7.05
N SER A 759 5.45 25.53 8.32
CA SER A 759 6.69 26.10 8.85
C SER A 759 6.59 26.17 10.38
N ALA A 760 7.72 26.39 11.08
CA ALA A 760 7.69 26.74 12.49
C ALA A 760 6.98 28.08 12.76
N PHE A 761 6.98 29.00 11.80
CA PHE A 761 6.25 30.27 11.91
C PHE A 761 4.73 30.13 11.75
N ALA A 762 4.25 28.96 11.32
CA ALA A 762 2.84 28.65 11.18
C ALA A 762 2.32 27.85 12.39
N ALA A 763 3.07 27.81 13.49
CA ALA A 763 2.73 27.10 14.72
C ALA A 763 2.99 27.96 15.96
N ASN A 764 2.37 27.58 17.07
CA ASN A 764 2.63 28.20 18.36
C ASN A 764 3.89 27.58 18.96
N THR A 765 5.04 28.24 18.87
CA THR A 765 6.34 27.66 19.25
C THR A 765 7.38 28.75 19.52
N ILE A 766 8.48 28.38 20.17
CA ILE A 766 9.67 29.23 20.28
C ILE A 766 10.49 29.21 18.99
N ILE A 767 11.04 30.35 18.61
CA ILE A 767 11.97 30.48 17.47
C ILE A 767 13.14 31.38 17.88
N ALA A 768 14.36 30.94 17.57
CA ALA A 768 15.58 31.71 17.79
C ALA A 768 16.38 31.89 16.50
N TRP A 769 16.89 33.09 16.26
CA TRP A 769 17.82 33.40 15.17
C TRP A 769 19.23 33.42 15.72
N LEU A 770 20.07 32.52 15.23
CA LEU A 770 21.45 32.39 15.67
C LEU A 770 22.35 33.44 14.99
N PRO A 771 23.51 33.77 15.59
CA PRO A 771 24.47 34.70 14.98
C PRO A 771 24.94 34.30 13.58
N ASP A 772 25.04 32.98 13.33
CA ASP A 772 25.44 32.39 12.03
C ASP A 772 24.36 32.48 10.94
N GLY A 773 23.17 33.02 11.25
CA GLY A 773 22.07 33.19 10.31
C GLY A 773 21.07 32.03 10.30
N ARG A 774 21.33 30.93 11.00
CA ARG A 774 20.35 29.83 11.14
C ARG A 774 19.19 30.23 12.05
N THR A 775 18.06 29.56 11.86
CA THR A 775 16.93 29.58 12.78
C THR A 775 16.77 28.23 13.47
N VAL A 776 16.51 28.25 14.77
CA VAL A 776 16.23 27.04 15.56
C VAL A 776 14.92 27.17 16.33
N TRP A 777 14.32 26.05 16.67
CA TRP A 777 13.06 25.90 17.41
C TRP A 777 13.23 24.73 18.40
N PRO A 778 12.22 24.39 19.23
CA PRO A 778 12.28 23.24 20.12
C PRO A 778 12.61 21.92 19.41
N ASP A 779 13.42 21.10 20.05
CA ASP A 779 13.83 19.79 19.58
C ASP A 779 12.71 18.76 19.83
N TYR A 780 12.11 18.25 18.76
CA TYR A 780 10.99 17.31 18.80
C TYR A 780 11.20 16.13 19.77
N TRP A 781 12.40 15.54 19.77
CA TRP A 781 12.74 14.37 20.59
C TRP A 781 13.04 14.70 22.06
N SER A 782 13.15 15.98 22.42
CA SER A 782 13.42 16.40 23.80
C SER A 782 12.15 16.56 24.65
N VAL A 783 10.98 16.43 24.01
CA VAL A 783 9.69 16.73 24.62
C VAL A 783 9.34 15.75 25.74
N LYS A 784 8.99 16.29 26.91
CA LYS A 784 8.36 15.59 28.02
C LYS A 784 7.12 16.34 28.46
N LYS A 785 6.17 15.63 29.04
CA LYS A 785 4.88 16.21 29.44
C LYS A 785 4.34 15.63 30.73
N THR A 786 3.58 16.46 31.43
CA THR A 786 2.79 16.10 32.60
C THR A 786 1.41 16.72 32.44
N PHE A 787 0.37 15.93 32.64
CA PHE A 787 -1.01 16.37 32.49
C PHE A 787 -1.81 16.04 33.75
N ASP A 788 -2.57 17.02 34.26
CA ASP A 788 -3.55 16.81 35.33
C ASP A 788 -4.94 17.15 34.77
N GLU A 789 -5.69 16.09 34.47
CA GLU A 789 -7.03 16.18 33.89
C GLU A 789 -8.02 16.92 34.80
N LYS A 790 -7.90 16.72 36.13
CA LYS A 790 -8.81 17.33 37.12
C LYS A 790 -8.52 18.80 37.30
N ALA A 791 -7.24 19.17 37.37
CA ALA A 791 -6.83 20.56 37.47
C ALA A 791 -6.96 21.31 36.14
N GLY A 792 -7.08 20.60 35.02
CA GLY A 792 -7.06 21.17 33.68
C GLY A 792 -5.73 21.87 33.43
N THR A 793 -4.61 21.23 33.79
CA THR A 793 -3.26 21.77 33.59
C THR A 793 -2.42 20.85 32.74
N LEU A 794 -1.61 21.46 31.87
CA LEU A 794 -0.67 20.75 31.00
C LEU A 794 0.69 21.43 31.11
N GLU A 795 1.72 20.65 31.41
CA GLU A 795 3.10 21.10 31.37
C GLU A 795 3.86 20.32 30.30
N VAL A 796 4.56 21.04 29.43
CA VAL A 796 5.42 20.48 28.38
C VAL A 796 6.81 21.09 28.52
N THR A 797 7.83 20.24 28.55
CA THR A 797 9.23 20.66 28.59
C THR A 797 9.96 20.16 27.35
N SER A 798 10.89 20.96 26.83
CA SER A 798 11.74 20.63 25.68
C SER A 798 13.06 21.39 25.77
N ALA A 799 13.92 21.26 24.76
CA ALA A 799 15.16 22.01 24.60
C ALA A 799 15.23 22.65 23.22
N LEU A 800 15.84 23.83 23.10
CA LEU A 800 16.09 24.44 21.79
C LEU A 800 17.21 23.71 21.06
N ILE A 801 17.04 23.51 19.76
CA ILE A 801 18.03 22.85 18.91
C ILE A 801 19.36 23.62 18.97
N ASP A 802 20.45 22.90 19.22
CA ASP A 802 21.83 23.41 19.29
C ASP A 802 22.05 24.55 20.31
N LEU A 803 21.11 24.79 21.22
CA LEU A 803 21.20 25.83 22.25
C LEU A 803 21.06 25.21 23.64
N PRO A 804 21.88 25.65 24.63
CA PRO A 804 21.79 25.17 26.01
C PRO A 804 20.62 25.84 26.77
N VAL A 805 19.45 25.93 26.13
CA VAL A 805 18.22 26.54 26.65
C VAL A 805 17.13 25.47 26.74
N ALA A 806 16.65 25.24 27.96
CA ALA A 806 15.44 24.46 28.21
C ALA A 806 14.21 25.36 28.05
N VAL A 807 13.13 24.80 27.50
CA VAL A 807 11.82 25.44 27.36
C VAL A 807 10.84 24.70 28.25
N LYS A 808 10.08 25.42 29.05
CA LYS A 808 8.96 24.89 29.82
C LYS A 808 7.71 25.71 29.53
N ARG A 809 6.68 25.04 29.04
CA ARG A 809 5.37 25.62 28.72
C ARG A 809 4.33 25.03 29.64
N SER A 810 3.66 25.86 30.41
CA SER A 810 2.64 25.46 31.38
C SER A 810 1.32 26.14 31.06
N TYR A 811 0.24 25.36 31.06
CA TYR A 811 -1.12 25.83 30.82
C TYR A 811 -2.02 25.58 32.02
N ARG A 812 -2.98 26.48 32.21
CA ARG A 812 -4.19 26.28 33.02
C ARG A 812 -5.41 26.67 32.19
N PHE A 813 -6.32 25.72 31.97
CA PHE A 813 -7.51 25.87 31.14
C PHE A 813 -8.74 26.17 32.01
N LEU A 814 -9.02 27.47 32.21
CA LEU A 814 -10.15 27.97 33.02
C LEU A 814 -11.42 28.09 32.16
N ASP A 815 -12.55 28.44 32.77
CA ASP A 815 -13.83 28.52 32.04
C ASP A 815 -13.88 29.67 31.02
N ASP A 816 -13.24 30.79 31.33
CA ASP A 816 -13.29 32.04 30.56
C ASP A 816 -12.00 32.32 29.77
N ARG A 817 -10.90 31.61 30.09
CA ARG A 817 -9.58 31.87 29.50
C ARG A 817 -8.60 30.71 29.63
N ILE A 818 -7.53 30.76 28.85
CA ILE A 818 -6.33 29.94 29.04
C ILE A 818 -5.22 30.82 29.62
N GLU A 819 -4.63 30.40 30.73
CA GLU A 819 -3.40 30.99 31.24
C GLU A 819 -2.21 30.17 30.72
N CYS A 820 -1.25 30.84 30.08
CA CYS A 820 -0.04 30.23 29.56
C CYS A 820 1.20 30.89 30.17
N GLN A 821 2.16 30.07 30.58
CA GLN A 821 3.48 30.48 31.01
C GLN A 821 4.52 29.76 30.17
N VAL A 822 5.45 30.51 29.57
CA VAL A 822 6.61 29.99 28.84
C VAL A 822 7.88 30.46 29.52
N GLU A 823 8.63 29.52 30.09
CA GLU A 823 9.92 29.75 30.74
C GLU A 823 11.06 29.25 29.85
N LEU A 824 12.08 30.08 29.66
CA LEU A 824 13.33 29.74 28.99
C LEU A 824 14.47 29.78 30.00
N SER A 825 15.13 28.64 30.20
CA SER A 825 16.15 28.46 31.24
C SER A 825 17.48 28.08 30.61
N ALA A 826 18.50 28.93 30.76
CA ALA A 826 19.80 28.76 30.13
C ALA A 826 20.79 28.04 31.06
N THR A 827 21.35 26.92 30.61
CA THR A 827 22.37 26.17 31.37
C THR A 827 23.79 26.70 31.14
N LYS A 828 23.98 27.54 30.12
CA LYS A 828 25.21 28.28 29.82
C LYS A 828 24.84 29.67 29.31
N ASP A 829 25.82 30.57 29.23
CA ASP A 829 25.64 31.86 28.55
C ASP A 829 25.22 31.64 27.10
N VAL A 830 24.14 32.29 26.68
CA VAL A 830 23.57 32.23 25.33
C VAL A 830 23.39 33.64 24.81
N ALA A 831 23.77 33.87 23.56
CA ALA A 831 23.47 35.08 22.81
C ALA A 831 22.92 34.72 21.43
N VAL A 832 21.78 35.29 21.08
CA VAL A 832 21.09 35.09 19.81
C VAL A 832 20.77 36.45 19.18
N LYS A 833 20.53 36.50 17.87
CA LYS A 833 20.09 37.73 17.20
C LYS A 833 18.67 38.12 17.59
N ARG A 834 17.82 37.12 17.80
CA ARG A 834 16.41 37.28 18.15
C ARG A 834 15.88 35.99 18.77
N LEU A 835 14.99 36.10 19.75
CA LEU A 835 14.33 34.98 20.43
C LEU A 835 12.86 35.36 20.64
N VAL A 836 11.93 34.53 20.20
CA VAL A 836 10.50 34.87 20.23
C VAL A 836 9.62 33.67 20.58
N GLU A 837 8.49 33.96 21.20
CA GLU A 837 7.29 33.12 21.14
C GLU A 837 6.50 33.49 19.88
N CYS A 838 6.22 32.51 19.03
CA CYS A 838 5.37 32.67 17.86
C CYS A 838 3.94 32.25 18.20
N ILE A 839 2.94 33.06 17.85
CA ILE A 839 1.52 32.73 17.95
C ILE A 839 0.92 32.86 16.53
N PRO A 840 0.51 31.75 15.88
CA PRO A 840 0.00 31.77 14.53
C PRO A 840 -1.48 32.19 14.52
N TYR A 841 -1.92 32.86 13.46
CA TYR A 841 -3.34 33.10 13.21
C TYR A 841 -3.67 32.90 11.73
N PRO A 842 -4.88 32.41 11.40
CA PRO A 842 -5.31 32.25 10.02
C PRO A 842 -5.69 33.62 9.43
N PRO A 843 -4.89 34.23 8.53
CA PRO A 843 -5.15 35.59 8.06
C PRO A 843 -6.34 35.65 7.09
N LYS A 844 -6.67 34.51 6.49
CA LYS A 844 -7.80 34.33 5.58
C LYS A 844 -8.69 33.22 6.08
N LYS A 845 -9.95 33.57 6.30
CA LYS A 845 -11.09 32.66 6.50
C LYS A 845 -12.27 33.25 5.72
N GLU A 846 -13.48 33.18 6.23
CA GLU A 846 -14.65 33.84 5.59
C GLU A 846 -14.56 35.36 5.58
N SER A 847 -13.91 35.92 6.61
CA SER A 847 -13.56 37.34 6.71
C SER A 847 -12.06 37.45 6.97
N ASP A 848 -11.45 38.52 6.47
CA ASP A 848 -10.02 38.77 6.72
C ASP A 848 -9.77 38.97 8.21
N VAL A 849 -8.79 38.23 8.73
CA VAL A 849 -8.36 38.31 10.12
C VAL A 849 -7.06 39.06 10.19
N LYS A 850 -6.98 39.99 11.15
CA LYS A 850 -5.78 40.74 11.47
C LYS A 850 -5.51 40.67 12.95
N ALA A 851 -4.23 40.76 13.29
CA ALA A 851 -3.76 40.96 14.65
C ALA A 851 -3.39 42.44 14.83
N GLN A 852 -3.80 43.04 15.95
CA GLN A 852 -3.51 44.43 16.30
C GLN A 852 -2.97 44.55 17.72
N PRO A 853 -1.96 45.38 17.98
CA PRO A 853 -1.46 45.58 19.34
C PRO A 853 -2.51 46.30 20.21
N LEU A 854 -2.59 45.91 21.47
CA LEU A 854 -3.44 46.53 22.49
C LEU A 854 -2.62 47.50 23.34
N ALA A 855 -3.10 48.73 23.48
CA ALA A 855 -2.40 49.80 24.21
C ALA A 855 -0.92 49.97 23.81
N PRO A 856 -0.60 50.16 22.51
CA PRO A 856 0.78 50.28 22.07
C PRO A 856 1.47 51.52 22.66
N LYS A 857 2.67 51.34 23.20
CA LYS A 857 3.52 52.40 23.76
C LYS A 857 4.99 52.06 23.57
N ASP A 858 5.76 52.96 22.99
CA ASP A 858 7.22 52.84 22.81
C ASP A 858 7.68 51.52 22.15
N GLY A 859 6.89 51.00 21.19
CA GLY A 859 7.16 49.74 20.49
C GLY A 859 6.81 48.47 21.29
N GLN A 860 6.17 48.61 22.45
CA GLN A 860 5.61 47.54 23.26
C GLN A 860 4.07 47.64 23.30
N CYS A 861 3.39 46.59 23.74
CA CYS A 861 1.94 46.56 23.94
C CYS A 861 1.54 45.62 25.07
N ASP A 862 0.36 45.83 25.65
CA ASP A 862 -0.19 45.00 26.74
C ASP A 862 -0.75 43.66 26.22
N GLY A 863 -0.91 43.52 24.91
CA GLY A 863 -1.49 42.34 24.30
C GLY A 863 -1.71 42.50 22.81
N VAL A 864 -2.32 41.49 22.20
CA VAL A 864 -2.73 41.51 20.80
C VAL A 864 -4.19 41.11 20.70
N PHE A 865 -4.95 41.82 19.88
CA PHE A 865 -6.32 41.48 19.52
C PHE A 865 -6.35 40.90 18.11
N ILE A 866 -6.68 39.61 18.03
CA ILE A 866 -6.88 38.90 16.77
C ILE A 866 -8.37 39.03 16.43
N THR A 867 -8.69 39.79 15.39
CA THR A 867 -10.05 40.25 15.09
C THR A 867 -10.28 40.33 13.59
N ASN A 868 -11.54 40.49 13.20
CA ASN A 868 -11.98 40.73 11.83
C ASN A 868 -12.82 42.03 11.79
N GLU A 869 -13.47 42.28 10.65
CA GLU A 869 -14.29 43.48 10.45
C GLU A 869 -15.53 43.55 11.35
N SER A 870 -16.00 42.42 11.90
CA SER A 870 -17.16 42.42 12.81
C SER A 870 -16.83 42.92 14.22
N GLY A 871 -15.55 43.16 14.52
CA GLY A 871 -15.08 43.60 15.84
C GLY A 871 -15.09 42.53 16.92
N LYS A 872 -15.53 41.31 16.60
CA LYS A 872 -15.39 40.10 17.42
C LYS A 872 -13.95 39.59 17.31
N GLY A 873 -13.46 38.87 18.30
CA GLY A 873 -12.09 38.38 18.26
C GLY A 873 -11.63 37.77 19.55
N HIS A 874 -10.37 37.37 19.59
CA HIS A 874 -9.73 36.86 20.79
C HIS A 874 -8.56 37.75 21.19
N ARG A 875 -8.36 37.90 22.49
CA ARG A 875 -7.25 38.66 23.05
C ARG A 875 -6.17 37.72 23.53
N VAL A 876 -4.92 38.07 23.23
CA VAL A 876 -3.74 37.54 23.88
C VAL A 876 -3.21 38.65 24.78
N LEU A 877 -3.39 38.55 26.10
CA LEU A 877 -2.98 39.58 27.06
C LEU A 877 -1.70 39.15 27.76
N PHE A 878 -0.71 40.02 27.83
CA PHE A 878 0.55 39.78 28.52
C PHE A 878 0.46 40.24 29.98
N GLU A 879 1.20 39.59 30.90
CA GLU A 879 1.28 40.03 32.31
C GLU A 879 1.92 41.43 32.45
N GLY A 880 2.73 41.83 31.48
CA GLY A 880 3.26 43.19 31.34
C GLY A 880 3.64 43.50 29.89
N PRO A 881 3.87 44.78 29.53
CA PRO A 881 4.11 45.20 28.16
C PRO A 881 5.22 44.40 27.47
N GLN A 882 4.94 43.91 26.25
CA GLN A 882 5.88 43.14 25.44
C GLN A 882 6.12 43.80 24.10
N ARG A 883 7.33 43.65 23.56
CA ARG A 883 7.61 43.97 22.17
C ARG A 883 7.04 42.87 21.29
N VAL A 884 6.20 43.26 20.33
CA VAL A 884 5.57 42.34 19.39
C VAL A 884 5.85 42.75 17.95
N ASP A 885 5.99 41.76 17.09
CA ASP A 885 6.08 41.91 15.64
C ASP A 885 4.96 41.09 15.00
N ILE A 886 4.06 41.80 14.31
CA ILE A 886 2.86 41.22 13.71
C ILE A 886 3.02 41.28 12.20
N GLY A 887 2.85 40.14 11.53
CA GLY A 887 2.98 40.11 10.08
C GLY A 887 2.41 38.87 9.43
N LEU A 888 2.55 38.84 8.11
CA LEU A 888 2.27 37.69 7.28
C LEU A 888 3.57 37.05 6.83
N ASN A 889 3.60 35.73 6.80
CA ASN A 889 4.68 34.95 6.24
C ASN A 889 4.18 34.09 5.08
N LYS A 890 5.14 33.64 4.27
CA LYS A 890 4.92 32.66 3.23
C LYS A 890 5.87 31.49 3.40
N SER A 891 5.38 30.30 3.10
CA SER A 891 6.21 29.12 2.95
C SER A 891 5.75 28.30 1.75
N VAL A 892 6.61 27.37 1.33
CA VAL A 892 6.32 26.42 0.27
C VAL A 892 6.44 25.02 0.87
N ASP A 893 5.37 24.24 0.79
CA ASP A 893 5.38 22.86 1.28
C ASP A 893 6.20 21.94 0.36
N HIS A 894 6.42 20.69 0.78
CA HIS A 894 7.19 19.74 -0.03
C HIS A 894 6.48 19.29 -1.31
N TYR A 895 5.18 19.58 -1.46
CA TYR A 895 4.40 19.40 -2.68
C TYR A 895 4.41 20.65 -3.59
N LYS A 896 5.23 21.66 -3.25
CA LYS A 896 5.34 22.96 -3.94
C LYS A 896 4.09 23.84 -3.82
N GLY A 897 3.22 23.57 -2.85
CA GLY A 897 2.09 24.44 -2.52
C GLY A 897 2.58 25.68 -1.78
N GLU A 898 2.20 26.87 -2.25
CA GLU A 898 2.48 28.13 -1.58
C GLU A 898 1.41 28.44 -0.54
N HIS A 899 1.85 28.75 0.68
CA HIS A 899 0.97 29.05 1.81
C HIS A 899 1.24 30.43 2.37
N THR A 900 0.19 31.12 2.81
CA THR A 900 0.28 32.40 3.52
C THR A 900 -0.41 32.28 4.87
N TYR A 901 0.25 32.73 5.93
CA TYR A 901 -0.23 32.63 7.30
C TYR A 901 0.19 33.85 8.12
N GLY A 902 -0.61 34.19 9.12
CA GLY A 902 -0.35 35.27 10.04
C GLY A 902 0.44 34.79 11.24
N ARG A 903 1.30 35.65 11.79
CA ARG A 903 2.02 35.40 13.02
C ARG A 903 2.10 36.64 13.90
N VAL A 904 2.13 36.41 15.20
CA VAL A 904 2.53 37.37 16.23
C VAL A 904 3.81 36.82 16.84
N LEU A 905 4.88 37.60 16.83
CA LEU A 905 6.16 37.25 17.45
C LEU A 905 6.37 38.11 18.70
N VAL A 906 6.38 37.49 19.87
CA VAL A 906 6.59 38.15 21.18
C VAL A 906 8.05 37.99 21.58
N GLU A 907 8.77 39.09 21.80
CA GLU A 907 10.22 39.05 22.02
C GLU A 907 10.61 38.59 23.45
N PHE A 908 11.60 37.71 23.52
CA PHE A 908 12.38 37.43 24.73
C PHE A 908 13.72 38.19 24.69
N PRO A 909 14.43 38.31 25.83
CA PRO A 909 15.80 38.79 25.84
C PRO A 909 16.71 38.00 24.89
N THR A 910 17.57 38.70 24.15
CA THR A 910 18.51 38.11 23.19
C THR A 910 19.77 37.53 23.82
N ALA A 911 19.97 37.76 25.12
CA ALA A 911 21.06 37.19 25.90
C ALA A 911 20.54 36.62 27.22
N LEU A 912 20.97 35.40 27.55
CA LEU A 912 20.66 34.71 28.80
C LEU A 912 21.96 34.28 29.45
N LYS A 913 22.11 34.51 30.75
CA LYS A 913 23.26 34.06 31.54
C LYS A 913 23.06 32.63 32.03
N ALA A 914 24.15 31.92 32.28
CA ALA A 914 24.10 30.60 32.89
C ALA A 914 23.29 30.65 34.21
N GLY A 915 22.30 29.75 34.34
CA GLY A 915 21.38 29.70 35.48
C GLY A 915 20.22 30.72 35.42
N GLN A 916 20.18 31.60 34.42
CA GLN A 916 19.08 32.54 34.25
C GLN A 916 17.85 31.83 33.65
N ALA A 917 16.70 32.12 34.24
CA ALA A 917 15.38 31.81 33.68
C ALA A 917 14.66 33.11 33.33
N VAL A 918 14.00 33.16 32.18
CA VAL A 918 13.10 34.25 31.78
C VAL A 918 11.73 33.66 31.52
N THR A 919 10.68 34.37 31.94
CA THR A 919 9.31 33.89 31.85
C THR A 919 8.46 34.90 31.08
N LEU A 920 7.74 34.42 30.08
CA LEU A 920 6.63 35.10 29.44
C LEU A 920 5.32 34.51 29.96
N LYS A 921 4.44 35.34 30.52
CA LYS A 921 3.08 34.93 30.88
C LYS A 921 2.07 35.65 30.03
N TYR A 922 1.09 34.91 29.51
CA TYR A 922 -0.02 35.48 28.76
C TYR A 922 -1.32 34.72 28.96
N GLN A 923 -2.43 35.39 28.68
CA GLN A 923 -3.77 34.82 28.70
C GLN A 923 -4.37 34.86 27.31
N VAL A 924 -5.09 33.80 26.92
CA VAL A 924 -5.90 33.77 25.70
C VAL A 924 -7.37 33.71 26.12
N LEU A 925 -8.17 34.67 25.69
CA LEU A 925 -9.57 34.79 26.08
C LEU A 925 -10.48 35.27 24.93
N PRO A 926 -11.74 34.79 24.87
CA PRO A 926 -12.75 35.30 23.95
C PRO A 926 -13.16 36.76 24.25
N LYS A 927 -13.68 37.47 23.25
CA LYS A 927 -14.17 38.85 23.39
C LYS A 927 -15.37 39.15 22.50
#